data_AF-A0A2V2XQP7-F1
#
_entry.id   AF-A0A2V2XQP7-F1
#
_cell.length_a   1.000
_cell.length_b   1.000
_cell.length_c   1.000
_cell.angle_alpha   90.00
_cell.angle_beta   90.00
_cell.angle_gamma   90.00
#
_symmetry.space_group_name_H-M   'P 1'
#
loop_
_entity.id
_entity.type
_entity.pdbx_description
1 polymer ?
#
loop_
_entity_poly.entity_id
_entity_poly.type
_entity_poly.pdbx_seq_one_letter_code
_entity_poly.pdbx_strand_id
1 'polypeptide(L)'
;MMRYEPSGCGILGILRKKGSRKIRGEEVVRAIERVRYRGSDKGAGFAVFNLEESGVGSNHRYYVKVFVEKDPNVLAEVFRELAAYGVKVVSHNVEVCSSNICSYRLGVEASSTTILKKAIMKLNTLLWIKRVGKVYSAGRSVDVYKGVGYPEDIAKLYSIHNIEGDMWLAHTRQPTNSPGHYPYWSHPFATFDIAIVHNGDLSSFGANVEFLSSRGWGGFVGTDSEVVAMLFDQLLSEGYDVEDAVKILANPSRKHHILDPSTDYIYRNARLDGPFTAIIGYSSGDDLYMIVIADRSKFRPVILAEDQEWIYAASEENEVRELSPNARVWTLKPGYYFIASYKKGIISYGRPEEELESFSPPPIFTPEGFDIDARYIDYKGLDSEIARVASTKNIVRIANVMGHRYIGISLPRRGVKNVRIELYGVVGNCLANLNEANYFYVYGNVGDDCGDTMHGGKVVITGDARDVLAQTLQGGKIFVGGNAGNRVGIQMREYREKRPYLVIGGRVDDYLGEYMAGGVIIILNKNNRSEPVGSYVGSGMVGGRIYIRGKVYPARIGPQPPRVEMLRFLKAMVIEGYIKSRDLEDLADQSYIDLIDKLPEEVMRYARKLYEERIGMPRYEYRELYEEEIKELLPVIEEYSRDLGRDYTELLNDKYTVITARKIAGSR
;
A
#
# COMPACT_ATOMS: atom_id res chain seq x y z
N MET A 1 -18.50 12.09 -24.16
CA MET A 1 -17.88 10.99 -23.39
C MET A 1 -17.08 11.64 -22.26
N MET A 2 -17.45 11.43 -21.00
CA MET A 2 -16.71 12.02 -19.87
C MET A 2 -15.30 11.43 -19.82
N ARG A 3 -14.27 12.28 -19.84
CA ARG A 3 -12.86 11.87 -19.84
C ARG A 3 -12.43 11.67 -18.39
N TYR A 4 -12.33 10.43 -17.91
CA TYR A 4 -11.86 10.10 -16.56
C TYR A 4 -10.32 10.17 -16.49
N GLU A 5 -9.78 10.54 -15.33
CA GLU A 5 -8.33 10.63 -15.11
C GLU A 5 -7.90 9.50 -14.17
N PRO A 6 -7.22 8.46 -14.69
CA PRO A 6 -6.79 7.33 -13.88
C PRO A 6 -5.64 7.73 -12.95
N SER A 7 -5.64 7.18 -11.74
CA SER A 7 -4.66 7.49 -10.69
C SER A 7 -3.67 6.36 -10.40
N GLY A 8 -3.91 5.13 -10.89
CA GLY A 8 -3.06 3.96 -10.63
C GLY A 8 -3.79 2.62 -10.84
N CYS A 9 -3.22 1.50 -10.44
CA CYS A 9 -4.00 0.25 -10.41
C CYS A 9 -4.90 0.18 -9.17
N GLY A 10 -5.96 -0.60 -9.25
CA GLY A 10 -6.73 -1.09 -8.11
C GLY A 10 -6.58 -2.61 -8.00
N ILE A 11 -6.34 -3.08 -6.79
CA ILE A 11 -6.15 -4.48 -6.41
C ILE A 11 -7.05 -4.84 -5.23
N LEU A 12 -7.64 -6.04 -5.31
CA LEU A 12 -8.51 -6.62 -4.30
C LEU A 12 -8.15 -8.09 -4.09
N GLY A 13 -8.17 -8.53 -2.85
CA GLY A 13 -8.05 -9.92 -2.41
C GLY A 13 -9.08 -10.20 -1.33
N ILE A 14 -9.80 -11.31 -1.46
CA ILE A 14 -10.77 -11.77 -0.46
C ILE A 14 -10.52 -13.25 -0.21
N LEU A 15 -10.31 -13.63 1.04
CA LEU A 15 -10.15 -15.01 1.49
C LEU A 15 -11.23 -15.32 2.51
N ARG A 16 -11.99 -16.39 2.31
CA ARG A 16 -12.99 -16.79 3.30
C ARG A 16 -12.33 -17.40 4.54
N LYS A 17 -12.94 -17.19 5.71
CA LYS A 17 -12.59 -17.92 6.92
C LYS A 17 -13.16 -19.34 6.87
N LYS A 18 -12.49 -20.27 7.54
CA LYS A 18 -12.94 -21.67 7.65
C LYS A 18 -14.36 -21.75 8.24
N GLY A 19 -15.25 -22.47 7.56
CA GLY A 19 -16.65 -22.63 7.97
C GLY A 19 -17.60 -21.57 7.40
N SER A 20 -17.07 -20.47 6.83
CA SER A 20 -17.88 -19.44 6.17
C SER A 20 -18.27 -19.86 4.75
N ARG A 21 -19.31 -19.26 4.18
CA ARG A 21 -19.72 -19.51 2.79
C ARG A 21 -18.65 -19.10 1.78
N LYS A 22 -18.70 -19.68 0.58
CA LYS A 22 -17.91 -19.22 -0.56
C LYS A 22 -18.30 -17.79 -0.95
N ILE A 23 -17.33 -17.06 -1.48
CA ILE A 23 -17.47 -15.68 -1.92
C ILE A 23 -18.06 -15.71 -3.33
N ARG A 24 -19.15 -14.99 -3.56
CA ARG A 24 -19.80 -14.90 -4.86
C ARG A 24 -19.08 -13.89 -5.74
N GLY A 25 -18.91 -14.20 -7.02
CA GLY A 25 -18.23 -13.31 -7.97
C GLY A 25 -18.91 -11.95 -8.10
N GLU A 26 -20.24 -11.89 -7.96
CA GLU A 26 -21.01 -10.63 -7.90
C GLU A 26 -20.50 -9.67 -6.79
N GLU A 27 -20.13 -10.23 -5.63
CA GLU A 27 -19.60 -9.46 -4.49
C GLU A 27 -18.21 -8.92 -4.81
N VAL A 28 -17.35 -9.75 -5.40
CA VAL A 28 -16.01 -9.36 -5.84
C VAL A 28 -16.08 -8.23 -6.88
N VAL A 29 -17.00 -8.35 -7.84
CA VAL A 29 -17.20 -7.36 -8.90
C VAL A 29 -17.66 -6.03 -8.30
N ARG A 30 -18.66 -6.03 -7.42
CA ARG A 30 -19.11 -4.81 -6.73
C ARG A 30 -17.99 -4.10 -5.99
N ALA A 31 -17.13 -4.84 -5.30
CA ALA A 31 -16.02 -4.28 -4.53
C ALA A 31 -14.96 -3.63 -5.43
N ILE A 32 -14.40 -4.34 -6.42
CA ILE A 32 -13.34 -3.79 -7.29
C ILE A 32 -13.85 -2.62 -8.16
N GLU A 33 -15.15 -2.60 -8.46
CA GLU A 33 -15.81 -1.53 -9.19
C GLU A 33 -15.81 -0.19 -8.42
N ARG A 34 -15.68 -0.22 -7.09
CA ARG A 34 -15.50 1.00 -6.27
C ARG A 34 -14.22 1.75 -6.58
N VAL A 35 -13.23 1.07 -7.16
CA VAL A 35 -11.96 1.67 -7.61
C VAL A 35 -11.78 1.60 -9.12
N ARG A 36 -12.85 1.40 -9.89
CA ARG A 36 -12.84 1.35 -11.37
C ARG A 36 -11.92 2.42 -11.97
N TYR A 37 -12.09 3.67 -11.52
CA TYR A 37 -11.41 4.85 -12.04
C TYR A 37 -10.01 5.11 -11.45
N ARG A 38 -9.50 4.23 -10.57
CA ARG A 38 -8.04 4.15 -10.39
C ARG A 38 -7.42 3.79 -11.73
N GLY A 39 -7.92 2.70 -12.32
CA GLY A 39 -7.47 2.15 -13.59
C GLY A 39 -8.13 2.79 -14.81
N SER A 40 -7.80 2.25 -15.98
CA SER A 40 -8.39 2.58 -17.28
C SER A 40 -9.04 1.35 -17.90
N ASP A 41 -9.62 1.54 -19.08
CA ASP A 41 -10.18 0.49 -19.93
C ASP A 41 -9.14 -0.50 -20.50
N LYS A 42 -7.87 -0.39 -20.09
CA LYS A 42 -6.73 -1.12 -20.67
C LYS A 42 -6.44 -2.46 -20.00
N GLY A 43 -7.24 -2.86 -19.03
CA GLY A 43 -7.20 -4.23 -18.53
C GLY A 43 -7.84 -4.40 -17.17
N ALA A 44 -8.57 -5.51 -17.03
CA ALA A 44 -9.07 -5.98 -15.76
C ALA A 44 -9.11 -7.50 -15.76
N GLY A 45 -9.32 -8.07 -14.58
CA GLY A 45 -9.50 -9.49 -14.44
C GLY A 45 -9.67 -9.95 -13.00
N PHE A 46 -9.89 -11.25 -12.91
CA PHE A 46 -10.22 -11.98 -11.70
C PHE A 46 -9.43 -13.29 -11.69
N ALA A 47 -8.97 -13.70 -10.52
CA ALA A 47 -8.49 -15.04 -10.25
C ALA A 47 -9.35 -15.62 -9.12
N VAL A 48 -9.91 -16.80 -9.34
CA VAL A 48 -10.67 -17.54 -8.33
C VAL A 48 -9.91 -18.78 -7.95
N PHE A 49 -9.85 -19.04 -6.65
CA PHE A 49 -9.25 -20.23 -6.09
C PHE A 49 -10.32 -21.08 -5.41
N ASN A 50 -10.25 -22.38 -5.64
CA ASN A 50 -11.02 -23.36 -4.91
C ASN A 50 -10.10 -24.43 -4.36
N LEU A 51 -10.26 -24.75 -3.07
CA LEU A 51 -9.63 -25.93 -2.52
C LEU A 51 -10.38 -27.15 -3.06
N GLU A 52 -9.68 -28.06 -3.74
CA GLU A 52 -10.29 -29.35 -4.08
C GLU A 52 -10.65 -30.08 -2.78
N GLU A 53 -11.91 -30.51 -2.62
CA GLU A 53 -12.27 -31.39 -1.52
C GLU A 53 -11.44 -32.67 -1.63
N SER A 54 -10.64 -32.94 -0.61
CA SER A 54 -9.75 -34.09 -0.53
C SER A 54 -10.57 -35.38 -0.65
N GLY A 55 -10.75 -35.88 -1.87
CA GLY A 55 -11.63 -37.04 -2.11
C GLY A 55 -11.98 -37.37 -3.56
N VAL A 56 -11.80 -36.48 -4.55
CA VAL A 56 -12.21 -36.75 -5.93
C VAL A 56 -11.01 -36.89 -6.88
N GLY A 57 -10.41 -38.08 -6.90
CA GLY A 57 -10.22 -38.83 -8.15
C GLY A 57 -9.34 -38.32 -9.30
N SER A 58 -8.49 -37.30 -9.17
CA SER A 58 -7.48 -37.07 -10.24
C SER A 58 -6.22 -36.35 -9.77
N ASN A 59 -5.26 -37.10 -9.21
CA ASN A 59 -3.91 -36.59 -8.93
C ASN A 59 -3.14 -36.10 -10.17
N HIS A 60 -3.68 -36.28 -11.38
CA HIS A 60 -3.01 -35.97 -12.64
C HIS A 60 -3.80 -35.02 -13.56
N ARG A 61 -4.96 -34.47 -13.14
CA ARG A 61 -5.72 -33.52 -13.99
C ARG A 61 -5.42 -32.08 -13.62
N TYR A 62 -5.29 -31.25 -14.66
CA TYR A 62 -5.01 -29.83 -14.56
C TYR A 62 -5.83 -29.08 -15.59
N TYR A 63 -5.99 -27.78 -15.37
CA TYR A 63 -6.47 -26.85 -16.37
C TYR A 63 -5.32 -26.01 -16.90
N VAL A 64 -5.33 -25.73 -18.20
CA VAL A 64 -4.41 -24.81 -18.87
C VAL A 64 -5.24 -23.84 -19.68
N LYS A 65 -5.07 -22.54 -19.44
CA LYS A 65 -5.69 -21.49 -20.23
C LYS A 65 -4.67 -20.78 -21.10
N VAL A 66 -4.98 -20.71 -22.38
CA VAL A 66 -4.07 -20.18 -23.40
C VAL A 66 -4.80 -19.18 -24.27
N PHE A 67 -4.19 -18.01 -24.44
CA PHE A 67 -4.54 -17.09 -25.49
C PHE A 67 -3.75 -17.48 -26.74
N VAL A 68 -4.42 -17.68 -27.86
CA VAL A 68 -3.79 -17.90 -29.17
C VAL A 68 -4.44 -17.01 -30.21
N GLU A 69 -3.67 -16.65 -31.23
CA GLU A 69 -4.19 -16.03 -32.45
C GLU A 69 -5.32 -16.91 -33.03
N LYS A 70 -6.26 -16.28 -33.72
CA LYS A 70 -7.42 -16.95 -34.34
C LYS A 70 -7.01 -17.74 -35.59
N ASP A 71 -6.08 -18.67 -35.42
CA ASP A 71 -5.59 -19.63 -36.42
C ASP A 71 -5.64 -21.05 -35.81
N PRO A 72 -6.45 -21.97 -36.38
CA PRO A 72 -6.52 -23.36 -35.93
C PRO A 72 -5.17 -24.08 -35.89
N ASN A 73 -4.21 -23.69 -36.74
CA ASN A 73 -2.88 -24.30 -36.77
C ASN A 73 -2.07 -24.01 -35.50
N VAL A 74 -2.25 -22.83 -34.90
CA VAL A 74 -1.58 -22.44 -33.66
C VAL A 74 -2.09 -23.29 -32.50
N LEU A 75 -3.40 -23.54 -32.42
CA LEU A 75 -3.98 -24.42 -31.40
C LEU A 75 -3.51 -25.87 -31.58
N ALA A 76 -3.43 -26.36 -32.82
CA ALA A 76 -2.88 -27.70 -33.10
C ALA A 76 -1.40 -27.80 -32.71
N GLU A 77 -0.62 -26.73 -32.87
CA GLU A 77 0.75 -26.64 -32.37
C GLU A 77 0.80 -26.73 -30.83
N VAL A 78 -0.06 -26.01 -30.11
CA VAL A 78 -0.18 -26.12 -28.64
C VAL A 78 -0.38 -27.58 -28.21
N PHE A 79 -1.28 -28.32 -28.86
CA PHE A 79 -1.55 -29.71 -28.51
C PHE A 79 -0.34 -30.63 -28.77
N ARG A 80 0.36 -30.42 -29.89
CA ARG A 80 1.57 -31.19 -30.22
C ARG A 80 2.69 -30.95 -29.22
N GLU A 81 2.94 -29.69 -28.85
CA GLU A 81 3.98 -29.34 -27.89
C GLU A 81 3.67 -29.90 -26.50
N LEU A 82 2.41 -29.84 -26.03
CA LEU A 82 2.02 -30.48 -24.78
C LEU A 82 2.23 -32.01 -24.82
N ALA A 83 1.80 -32.65 -25.91
CA ALA A 83 1.94 -34.09 -26.08
C ALA A 83 3.41 -34.54 -26.13
N ALA A 84 4.31 -33.74 -26.71
CA ALA A 84 5.75 -34.03 -26.77
C ALA A 84 6.41 -34.15 -25.38
N TYR A 85 5.82 -33.51 -24.37
CA TYR A 85 6.26 -33.61 -22.97
C TYR A 85 5.46 -34.65 -22.16
N GLY A 86 4.57 -35.42 -22.79
CA GLY A 86 3.70 -36.37 -22.10
C GLY A 86 2.51 -35.74 -21.39
N VAL A 87 2.12 -34.52 -21.76
CA VAL A 87 0.89 -33.86 -21.27
C VAL A 87 -0.24 -34.12 -22.26
N LYS A 88 -1.24 -34.88 -21.84
CA LYS A 88 -2.37 -35.27 -22.68
C LYS A 88 -3.51 -34.26 -22.55
N VAL A 89 -3.93 -33.65 -23.65
CA VAL A 89 -5.15 -32.82 -23.67
C VAL A 89 -6.38 -33.73 -23.71
N VAL A 90 -7.25 -33.64 -22.72
CA VAL A 90 -8.48 -34.46 -22.59
C VAL A 90 -9.75 -33.71 -22.97
N SER A 91 -9.74 -32.38 -22.88
CA SER A 91 -10.85 -31.52 -23.31
C SER A 91 -10.34 -30.13 -23.69
N HIS A 92 -11.06 -29.44 -24.56
CA HIS A 92 -10.81 -28.03 -24.84
C HIS A 92 -12.13 -27.31 -25.12
N ASN A 93 -12.24 -26.07 -24.69
CA ASN A 93 -13.36 -25.19 -25.02
C ASN A 93 -12.85 -23.76 -25.24
N VAL A 94 -13.47 -23.05 -26.18
CA VAL A 94 -13.29 -21.60 -26.33
C VAL A 94 -14.04 -20.93 -25.19
N GLU A 95 -13.38 -20.05 -24.45
CA GLU A 95 -14.06 -19.22 -23.45
C GLU A 95 -14.53 -17.91 -24.05
N VAL A 96 -13.62 -17.22 -24.73
CA VAL A 96 -13.85 -15.92 -25.36
C VAL A 96 -13.04 -15.84 -26.64
N CYS A 97 -13.61 -15.27 -27.69
CA CYS A 97 -12.86 -14.85 -28.87
C CYS A 97 -13.10 -13.38 -29.16
N SER A 98 -12.00 -12.64 -29.27
CA SER A 98 -11.96 -11.30 -29.89
C SER A 98 -11.74 -11.43 -31.40
N SER A 99 -11.56 -10.31 -32.10
CA SER A 99 -11.28 -10.31 -33.55
C SER A 99 -10.03 -11.12 -33.92
N ASN A 100 -8.96 -11.02 -33.11
CA ASN A 100 -7.64 -11.58 -33.46
C ASN A 100 -7.15 -12.66 -32.50
N ILE A 101 -7.66 -12.71 -31.26
CA ILE A 101 -7.18 -13.63 -30.21
C ILE A 101 -8.36 -14.35 -29.57
N CYS A 102 -8.20 -15.65 -29.35
CA CYS A 102 -9.12 -16.50 -28.62
C CYS A 102 -8.48 -17.03 -27.34
N SER A 103 -9.25 -17.05 -26.25
CA SER A 103 -8.93 -17.79 -25.04
C SER A 103 -9.50 -19.20 -25.11
N TYR A 104 -8.66 -20.20 -24.89
CA TYR A 104 -9.05 -21.59 -24.75
C TYR A 104 -8.77 -22.09 -23.35
N ARG A 105 -9.73 -22.81 -22.77
CA ARG A 105 -9.55 -23.61 -21.57
C ARG A 105 -9.33 -25.07 -21.98
N LEU A 106 -8.20 -25.63 -21.57
CA LEU A 106 -7.80 -27.00 -21.85
C LEU A 106 -7.84 -27.79 -20.54
N GLY A 107 -8.56 -28.91 -20.52
CA GLY A 107 -8.36 -29.93 -19.49
C GLY A 107 -7.22 -30.84 -19.93
N VAL A 108 -6.21 -31.02 -19.08
CA VAL A 108 -5.02 -31.81 -19.39
C VAL A 108 -4.70 -32.84 -18.31
N GLU A 109 -4.08 -33.95 -18.72
CA GLU A 109 -3.56 -34.98 -17.83
C GLU A 109 -2.02 -35.02 -17.92
N ALA A 110 -1.35 -34.95 -16.77
CA ALA A 110 0.11 -35.01 -16.66
C ALA A 110 0.52 -35.86 -15.46
N SER A 111 1.57 -36.68 -15.62
CA SER A 111 2.04 -37.60 -14.57
C SER A 111 2.68 -36.89 -13.37
N SER A 112 3.10 -35.63 -13.51
CA SER A 112 3.52 -34.79 -12.39
C SER A 112 3.39 -33.30 -12.71
N THR A 113 3.31 -32.48 -11.66
CA THR A 113 3.38 -31.01 -11.79
C THR A 113 4.67 -30.57 -12.45
N THR A 114 5.81 -31.22 -12.18
CA THR A 114 7.10 -30.90 -12.80
C THR A 114 7.09 -31.06 -14.32
N ILE A 115 6.42 -32.10 -14.84
CA ILE A 115 6.30 -32.32 -16.29
C ILE A 115 5.42 -31.24 -16.91
N LEU A 116 4.28 -30.93 -16.28
CA LEU A 116 3.42 -29.83 -16.70
C LEU A 116 4.17 -28.50 -16.71
N LYS A 117 4.96 -28.21 -15.65
CA LYS A 117 5.79 -27.00 -15.54
C LYS A 117 6.73 -26.87 -16.73
N LYS A 118 7.52 -27.91 -17.02
CA LYS A 118 8.46 -27.94 -18.14
C LYS A 118 7.76 -27.72 -19.49
N ALA A 119 6.64 -28.42 -19.72
CA ALA A 119 5.86 -28.29 -20.94
C ALA A 119 5.36 -26.87 -21.16
N ILE A 120 4.78 -26.25 -20.12
CA ILE A 120 4.23 -24.89 -20.19
C ILE A 120 5.33 -23.84 -20.36
N MET A 121 6.46 -23.96 -19.66
CA MET A 121 7.59 -23.04 -19.83
C MET A 121 8.13 -23.06 -21.26
N LYS A 122 8.27 -24.25 -21.85
CA LYS A 122 8.71 -24.40 -23.25
C LYS A 122 7.67 -23.83 -24.22
N LEU A 123 6.41 -24.19 -24.03
CA LEU A 123 5.30 -23.72 -24.87
C LEU A 123 5.21 -22.19 -24.84
N ASN A 124 5.28 -21.58 -23.66
CA ASN A 124 5.26 -20.11 -23.53
C ASN A 124 6.42 -19.44 -24.25
N THR A 125 7.62 -20.01 -24.15
CA THR A 125 8.78 -19.50 -24.90
C THR A 125 8.53 -19.54 -26.40
N LEU A 126 8.00 -20.65 -26.91
CA LEU A 126 7.71 -20.84 -28.33
C LEU A 126 6.61 -19.87 -28.83
N LEU A 127 5.46 -19.83 -28.14
CA LEU A 127 4.33 -18.99 -28.55
C LEU A 127 4.69 -17.51 -28.49
N TRP A 128 5.46 -17.09 -27.49
CA TRP A 128 5.84 -15.70 -27.29
C TRP A 128 6.84 -15.22 -28.33
N ILE A 129 7.88 -16.01 -28.65
CA ILE A 129 8.84 -15.68 -29.72
C ILE A 129 8.14 -15.51 -31.06
N LYS A 130 7.18 -16.40 -31.35
CA LYS A 130 6.37 -16.35 -32.58
C LYS A 130 5.31 -15.24 -32.55
N ARG A 131 5.02 -14.65 -31.39
CA ARG A 131 3.94 -13.66 -31.16
C ARG A 131 2.54 -14.17 -31.50
N VAL A 132 2.31 -15.47 -31.36
CA VAL A 132 1.03 -16.13 -31.72
C VAL A 132 0.19 -16.54 -30.51
N GLY A 133 0.72 -16.41 -29.28
CA GLY A 133 -0.04 -16.78 -28.09
C GLY A 133 0.76 -16.76 -26.79
N LYS A 134 0.09 -17.13 -25.70
CA LYS A 134 0.66 -17.27 -24.35
C LYS A 134 -0.30 -18.06 -23.45
N VAL A 135 0.24 -19.04 -22.72
CA VAL A 135 -0.42 -19.65 -21.56
C VAL A 135 -0.38 -18.65 -20.41
N TYR A 136 -1.55 -18.29 -19.89
CA TYR A 136 -1.70 -17.24 -18.88
C TYR A 136 -2.24 -17.74 -17.54
N SER A 137 -2.69 -18.98 -17.49
CA SER A 137 -3.06 -19.69 -16.26
C SER A 137 -2.90 -21.18 -16.49
N ALA A 138 -2.40 -21.88 -15.48
CA ALA A 138 -2.37 -23.32 -15.46
C ALA A 138 -2.39 -23.76 -14.00
N GLY A 139 -2.92 -24.94 -13.68
CA GLY A 139 -2.96 -25.41 -12.30
C GLY A 139 -4.17 -26.28 -12.03
N ARG A 140 -4.42 -26.53 -10.74
CA ARG A 140 -5.55 -27.32 -10.27
C ARG A 140 -6.60 -26.45 -9.60
N SER A 141 -6.12 -25.51 -8.78
CA SER A 141 -6.96 -24.78 -7.83
C SER A 141 -7.34 -23.39 -8.32
N VAL A 142 -6.57 -22.82 -9.26
CA VAL A 142 -6.74 -21.44 -9.73
C VAL A 142 -7.36 -21.38 -11.12
N ASP A 143 -8.31 -20.48 -11.28
CA ASP A 143 -8.88 -20.12 -12.57
C ASP A 143 -8.80 -18.60 -12.79
N VAL A 144 -8.22 -18.17 -13.91
CA VAL A 144 -7.98 -16.76 -14.23
C VAL A 144 -8.85 -16.34 -15.41
N TYR A 145 -9.51 -15.19 -15.23
CA TYR A 145 -10.36 -14.53 -16.21
C TYR A 145 -9.84 -13.11 -16.39
N LYS A 146 -9.36 -12.78 -17.58
CA LYS A 146 -8.78 -11.45 -17.83
C LYS A 146 -8.99 -11.00 -19.26
N GLY A 147 -8.99 -9.69 -19.45
CA GLY A 147 -9.14 -9.09 -20.77
C GLY A 147 -8.93 -7.59 -20.77
N VAL A 148 -9.15 -6.96 -21.93
CA VAL A 148 -9.12 -5.50 -22.10
C VAL A 148 -10.52 -4.97 -21.83
N GLY A 149 -10.65 -4.02 -20.90
CA GLY A 149 -11.92 -3.48 -20.41
C GLY A 149 -11.86 -3.14 -18.93
N TYR A 150 -12.95 -2.60 -18.39
CA TYR A 150 -13.14 -2.40 -16.96
C TYR A 150 -13.57 -3.72 -16.27
N PRO A 151 -13.49 -3.82 -14.93
CA PRO A 151 -13.86 -5.06 -14.23
C PRO A 151 -15.24 -5.58 -14.58
N GLU A 152 -16.26 -4.72 -14.67
CA GLU A 152 -17.63 -5.11 -15.07
C GLU A 152 -17.70 -5.67 -16.49
N ASP A 153 -16.90 -5.15 -17.43
CA ASP A 153 -16.87 -5.65 -18.81
C ASP A 153 -16.35 -7.09 -18.84
N ILE A 154 -15.27 -7.34 -18.10
CA ILE A 154 -14.66 -8.66 -17.96
C ILE A 154 -15.57 -9.61 -17.17
N ALA A 155 -16.28 -9.10 -16.16
CA ALA A 155 -17.24 -9.86 -15.38
C ALA A 155 -18.37 -10.41 -16.24
N LYS A 156 -18.94 -9.58 -17.12
CA LYS A 156 -19.98 -10.00 -18.08
C LYS A 156 -19.42 -10.98 -19.10
N LEU A 157 -18.24 -10.68 -19.65
CA LEU A 157 -17.61 -11.48 -20.68
C LEU A 157 -17.38 -12.94 -20.26
N TYR A 158 -17.00 -13.17 -19.00
CA TYR A 158 -16.75 -14.51 -18.45
C TYR A 158 -17.86 -15.00 -17.50
N SER A 159 -18.99 -14.29 -17.38
CA SER A 159 -20.08 -14.61 -16.45
C SER A 159 -19.64 -14.78 -14.99
N ILE A 160 -18.71 -13.93 -14.53
CA ILE A 160 -18.11 -13.98 -13.19
C ILE A 160 -19.15 -13.89 -12.08
N HIS A 161 -20.25 -13.16 -12.31
CA HIS A 161 -21.37 -13.01 -11.37
C HIS A 161 -21.97 -14.35 -10.90
N ASN A 162 -21.81 -15.42 -11.70
CA ASN A 162 -22.34 -16.76 -11.41
C ASN A 162 -21.31 -17.74 -10.82
N ILE A 163 -20.08 -17.28 -10.57
CA ILE A 163 -18.98 -18.10 -10.06
C ILE A 163 -18.82 -17.87 -8.57
N GLU A 164 -18.49 -18.92 -7.82
CA GLU A 164 -18.15 -18.83 -6.39
C GLU A 164 -16.75 -19.41 -6.14
N GLY A 165 -16.09 -18.91 -5.09
CA GLY A 165 -14.72 -19.31 -4.76
C GLY A 165 -14.40 -19.24 -3.28
N ASP A 166 -13.35 -19.94 -2.88
CA ASP A 166 -12.79 -19.89 -1.52
C ASP A 166 -11.91 -18.65 -1.33
N MET A 167 -11.22 -18.23 -2.39
CA MET A 167 -10.42 -17.01 -2.43
C MET A 167 -10.52 -16.36 -3.80
N TRP A 168 -10.53 -15.03 -3.83
CA TRP A 168 -10.56 -14.23 -5.04
C TRP A 168 -9.47 -13.18 -5.03
N LEU A 169 -8.87 -12.95 -6.19
CA LEU A 169 -8.11 -11.74 -6.49
C LEU A 169 -8.78 -11.00 -7.65
N ALA A 170 -8.85 -9.69 -7.59
CA ALA A 170 -9.37 -8.86 -8.68
C ALA A 170 -8.47 -7.64 -8.92
N HIS A 171 -8.51 -7.13 -10.15
CA HIS A 171 -7.65 -6.03 -10.57
C HIS A 171 -8.31 -5.12 -11.62
N THR A 172 -8.07 -3.81 -11.50
CA THR A 172 -8.28 -2.81 -12.55
C THR A 172 -6.96 -2.10 -12.85
N ARG A 173 -6.60 -1.97 -14.14
CA ARG A 173 -5.24 -1.65 -14.56
C ARG A 173 -5.09 -0.22 -15.07
N GLN A 174 -4.01 0.44 -14.68
CA GLN A 174 -3.44 1.57 -15.39
C GLN A 174 -2.07 1.19 -16.00
N PRO A 175 -1.94 1.06 -17.33
CA PRO A 175 -0.67 0.69 -17.93
C PRO A 175 0.38 1.80 -17.76
N THR A 176 1.55 1.45 -17.25
CA THR A 176 2.73 2.32 -17.19
C THR A 176 3.79 1.89 -18.21
N ASN A 177 4.08 0.59 -18.29
CA ASN A 177 5.25 0.07 -19.01
C ASN A 177 4.96 -0.92 -20.15
N SER A 178 3.70 -1.33 -20.37
CA SER A 178 3.40 -2.29 -21.44
C SER A 178 2.14 -1.92 -22.25
N PRO A 179 2.07 -2.39 -23.52
CA PRO A 179 0.95 -2.07 -24.39
C PRO A 179 -0.37 -2.55 -23.79
N GLY A 180 -1.38 -1.68 -23.69
CA GLY A 180 -2.69 -2.00 -23.11
C GLY A 180 -3.70 -2.56 -24.12
N HIS A 181 -3.23 -3.13 -25.23
CA HIS A 181 -4.07 -3.45 -26.40
C HIS A 181 -4.51 -4.91 -26.47
N TYR A 182 -3.80 -5.82 -25.79
CA TYR A 182 -4.10 -7.25 -25.79
C TYR A 182 -4.27 -7.78 -24.37
N PRO A 183 -5.07 -8.84 -24.18
CA PRO A 183 -5.37 -9.40 -22.86
C PRO A 183 -4.15 -10.03 -22.17
N TYR A 184 -3.06 -10.29 -22.91
CA TYR A 184 -1.81 -10.83 -22.36
C TYR A 184 -1.28 -10.00 -21.17
N TRP A 185 -1.40 -8.68 -21.27
CA TRP A 185 -0.88 -7.72 -20.28
C TRP A 185 -1.90 -7.33 -19.22
N SER A 186 -3.11 -7.86 -19.27
CA SER A 186 -4.10 -7.69 -18.21
C SER A 186 -3.71 -8.57 -17.01
N HIS A 187 -3.99 -8.06 -15.82
CA HIS A 187 -3.92 -8.81 -14.59
C HIS A 187 -5.22 -9.61 -14.37
N PRO A 188 -5.23 -10.63 -13.48
CA PRO A 188 -4.08 -11.17 -12.74
C PRO A 188 -3.04 -11.86 -13.63
N PHE A 189 -1.80 -11.91 -13.13
CA PHE A 189 -0.77 -12.80 -13.66
C PHE A 189 -0.76 -14.08 -12.84
N ALA A 190 -0.54 -15.22 -13.49
CA ALA A 190 -0.54 -16.50 -12.81
C ALA A 190 0.55 -17.42 -13.35
N THR A 191 1.05 -18.26 -12.46
CA THR A 191 1.95 -19.37 -12.77
C THR A 191 1.57 -20.53 -11.87
N PHE A 192 1.11 -21.64 -12.46
CA PHE A 192 0.60 -22.78 -11.70
C PHE A 192 -0.46 -22.34 -10.68
N ASP A 193 -0.48 -22.93 -9.50
CA ASP A 193 -1.43 -22.63 -8.42
C ASP A 193 -1.13 -21.29 -7.68
N ILE A 194 -0.50 -20.33 -8.37
CA ILE A 194 -0.20 -18.98 -7.89
C ILE A 194 -0.83 -17.95 -8.85
N ALA A 195 -1.50 -16.95 -8.29
CA ALA A 195 -1.89 -15.74 -9.02
C ALA A 195 -1.54 -14.48 -8.23
N ILE A 196 -1.28 -13.39 -8.94
CA ILE A 196 -0.89 -12.11 -8.36
C ILE A 196 -1.60 -10.93 -9.01
N VAL A 197 -1.99 -9.99 -8.16
CA VAL A 197 -2.40 -8.64 -8.53
C VAL A 197 -1.43 -7.66 -7.90
N HIS A 198 -1.05 -6.61 -8.65
CA HIS A 198 0.03 -5.72 -8.26
C HIS A 198 -0.29 -4.29 -8.70
N ASN A 199 -0.05 -3.34 -7.80
CA ASN A 199 -0.13 -1.92 -8.05
C ASN A 199 1.24 -1.32 -7.79
N GLY A 200 1.86 -0.75 -8.82
CA GLY A 200 3.22 -0.23 -8.69
C GLY A 200 4.09 -0.46 -9.92
N ASP A 201 5.38 -0.28 -9.69
CA ASP A 201 6.46 -0.48 -10.67
C ASP A 201 7.68 -1.01 -9.93
N LEU A 202 8.31 -2.07 -10.46
CA LEU A 202 9.48 -2.69 -9.84
C LEU A 202 10.78 -2.20 -10.49
N SER A 203 11.55 -1.39 -9.78
CA SER A 203 12.90 -1.00 -10.20
C SER A 203 13.87 -2.19 -10.19
N SER A 204 13.55 -3.27 -9.47
CA SER A 204 14.33 -4.51 -9.44
C SER A 204 14.10 -5.43 -10.65
N PHE A 205 13.19 -5.08 -11.57
CA PHE A 205 12.73 -5.96 -12.66
C PHE A 205 13.87 -6.67 -13.41
N GLY A 206 14.89 -5.93 -13.86
CA GLY A 206 16.01 -6.52 -14.59
C GLY A 206 16.79 -7.57 -13.78
N ALA A 207 17.09 -7.27 -12.51
CA ALA A 207 17.78 -8.22 -11.63
C ALA A 207 16.93 -9.47 -11.36
N ASN A 208 15.62 -9.29 -11.23
CA ASN A 208 14.66 -10.38 -11.04
C ASN A 208 14.58 -11.30 -12.28
N VAL A 209 14.54 -10.72 -13.48
CA VAL A 209 14.56 -11.48 -14.75
C VAL A 209 15.86 -12.26 -14.90
N GLU A 210 17.01 -11.66 -14.60
CA GLU A 210 18.30 -12.35 -14.65
C GLU A 210 18.36 -13.53 -13.67
N PHE A 211 17.85 -13.33 -12.44
CA PHE A 211 17.75 -14.41 -11.45
C PHE A 211 16.92 -15.58 -11.96
N LEU A 212 15.73 -15.31 -12.52
CA LEU A 212 14.85 -16.33 -13.07
C LEU A 212 15.45 -17.01 -14.32
N SER A 213 16.06 -16.24 -15.21
CA SER A 213 16.69 -16.74 -16.43
C SER A 213 17.85 -17.69 -16.11
N SER A 214 18.65 -17.37 -15.09
CA SER A 214 19.71 -18.28 -14.60
C SER A 214 19.19 -19.63 -14.07
N ARG A 215 17.88 -19.73 -13.79
CA ARG A 215 17.17 -20.93 -13.33
C ARG A 215 16.32 -21.58 -14.41
N GLY A 216 16.45 -21.12 -15.66
CA GLY A 216 15.80 -21.71 -16.83
C GLY A 216 14.41 -21.16 -17.14
N TRP A 217 13.95 -20.10 -16.47
CA TRP A 217 12.73 -19.39 -16.87
C TRP A 217 12.96 -18.57 -18.15
N GLY A 218 11.90 -18.42 -18.95
CA GLY A 218 11.94 -17.70 -20.22
C GLY A 218 10.54 -17.37 -20.75
N GLY A 219 10.48 -16.70 -21.90
CA GLY A 219 9.21 -16.31 -22.53
C GLY A 219 8.44 -15.23 -21.77
N PHE A 220 9.14 -14.35 -21.04
CA PHE A 220 8.56 -13.25 -20.28
C PHE A 220 7.77 -12.29 -21.18
N VAL A 221 6.56 -11.91 -20.76
CA VAL A 221 5.73 -10.92 -21.47
C VAL A 221 6.15 -9.47 -21.22
N GLY A 222 7.14 -9.28 -20.33
CA GLY A 222 7.74 -7.99 -20.02
C GLY A 222 6.97 -7.19 -18.96
N THR A 223 6.40 -7.88 -17.97
CA THR A 223 5.67 -7.22 -16.87
C THR A 223 6.17 -7.68 -15.52
N ASP A 224 6.34 -6.73 -14.60
CA ASP A 224 6.77 -6.93 -13.21
C ASP A 224 5.99 -8.05 -12.50
N SER A 225 4.67 -8.05 -12.66
CA SER A 225 3.79 -8.97 -11.94
C SER A 225 3.96 -10.43 -12.35
N GLU A 226 4.23 -10.69 -13.63
CA GLU A 226 4.60 -12.05 -14.09
C GLU A 226 5.87 -12.53 -13.37
N VAL A 227 6.86 -11.65 -13.27
CA VAL A 227 8.14 -11.94 -12.65
C VAL A 227 7.97 -12.23 -11.15
N VAL A 228 7.14 -11.48 -10.43
CA VAL A 228 6.87 -11.77 -9.00
C VAL A 228 6.23 -13.14 -8.81
N ALA A 229 5.25 -13.51 -9.63
CA ALA A 229 4.62 -14.83 -9.53
C ALA A 229 5.65 -15.96 -9.75
N MET A 230 6.53 -15.80 -10.74
CA MET A 230 7.60 -16.76 -11.04
C MET A 230 8.67 -16.82 -9.94
N LEU A 231 9.05 -15.68 -9.36
CA LEU A 231 9.98 -15.63 -8.22
C LEU A 231 9.42 -16.39 -7.03
N PHE A 232 8.15 -16.18 -6.70
CA PHE A 232 7.49 -16.89 -5.61
C PHE A 232 7.45 -18.41 -5.87
N ASP A 233 7.04 -18.83 -7.07
CA ASP A 233 7.06 -20.25 -7.47
C ASP A 233 8.47 -20.87 -7.40
N GLN A 234 9.48 -20.11 -7.82
CA GLN A 234 10.87 -20.55 -7.79
C GLN A 234 11.36 -20.75 -6.35
N LEU A 235 11.08 -19.82 -5.44
CA LEU A 235 11.48 -19.94 -4.02
C LEU A 235 10.80 -21.15 -3.36
N LEU A 236 9.50 -21.35 -3.59
CA LEU A 236 8.79 -22.53 -3.08
C LEU A 236 9.37 -23.83 -3.67
N SER A 237 9.72 -23.83 -4.96
CA SER A 237 10.32 -25.00 -5.63
C SER A 237 11.74 -25.31 -5.14
N GLU A 238 12.45 -24.33 -4.58
CA GLU A 238 13.75 -24.50 -3.92
C GLU A 238 13.64 -24.97 -2.46
N GLY A 239 12.41 -25.12 -1.93
CA GLY A 239 12.14 -25.70 -0.61
C GLY A 239 11.88 -24.70 0.51
N TYR A 240 11.79 -23.40 0.21
CA TYR A 240 11.35 -22.41 1.20
C TYR A 240 9.86 -22.58 1.51
N ASP A 241 9.50 -22.34 2.76
CA ASP A 241 8.08 -22.18 3.11
C ASP A 241 7.54 -20.82 2.64
N VAL A 242 6.23 -20.62 2.83
CA VAL A 242 5.55 -19.40 2.39
C VAL A 242 6.11 -18.15 3.07
N GLU A 243 6.39 -18.21 4.37
CA GLU A 243 6.81 -17.04 5.12
C GLU A 243 8.24 -16.63 4.77
N ASP A 244 9.15 -17.61 4.64
CA ASP A 244 10.53 -17.34 4.27
C ASP A 244 10.66 -16.87 2.82
N ALA A 245 9.86 -17.43 1.90
CA ALA A 245 9.77 -16.90 0.54
C ALA A 245 9.30 -15.43 0.54
N VAL A 246 8.31 -15.09 1.36
CA VAL A 246 7.81 -13.71 1.51
C VAL A 246 8.87 -12.79 2.10
N LYS A 247 9.60 -13.21 3.14
CA LYS A 247 10.70 -12.43 3.73
C LYS A 247 11.80 -12.12 2.70
N ILE A 248 12.12 -13.07 1.81
CA ILE A 248 13.06 -12.84 0.72
C ILE A 248 12.52 -11.80 -0.27
N LEU A 249 11.28 -11.97 -0.73
CA LEU A 249 10.67 -11.07 -1.73
C LEU A 249 10.46 -9.65 -1.20
N ALA A 250 9.96 -9.50 0.03
CA ALA A 250 9.60 -8.22 0.64
C ALA A 250 10.80 -7.28 0.87
N ASN A 251 12.04 -7.79 0.72
CA ASN A 251 13.27 -7.00 0.82
C ASN A 251 13.32 -6.17 2.12
N PRO A 252 13.22 -6.82 3.30
CA PRO A 252 13.22 -6.11 4.57
C PRO A 252 14.51 -5.32 4.75
N SER A 253 14.44 -4.22 5.49
CA SER A 253 15.63 -3.44 5.81
C SER A 253 16.68 -4.30 6.50
N ARG A 254 17.90 -4.31 5.96
CA ARG A 254 19.06 -4.99 6.57
C ARG A 254 19.36 -4.53 7.99
N LYS A 255 18.84 -3.36 8.42
CA LYS A 255 18.91 -2.89 9.80
C LYS A 255 18.25 -3.83 10.81
N HIS A 256 17.24 -4.60 10.37
CA HIS A 256 16.49 -5.50 11.25
C HIS A 256 17.04 -6.94 11.26
N HIS A 257 18.04 -7.25 10.44
CA HIS A 257 18.65 -8.59 10.35
C HIS A 257 17.63 -9.74 10.23
N ILE A 258 16.52 -9.50 9.50
CA ILE A 258 15.44 -10.50 9.34
C ILE A 258 15.91 -11.73 8.56
N LEU A 259 16.79 -11.54 7.58
CA LEU A 259 17.42 -12.61 6.82
C LEU A 259 18.87 -12.78 7.27
N ASP A 260 19.34 -14.01 7.36
CA ASP A 260 20.75 -14.28 7.61
C ASP A 260 21.61 -13.78 6.42
N PRO A 261 22.89 -13.42 6.64
CA PRO A 261 23.73 -12.84 5.59
C PRO A 261 23.91 -13.72 4.35
N SER A 262 23.84 -15.05 4.49
CA SER A 262 24.06 -15.97 3.38
C SER A 262 22.83 -16.03 2.46
N THR A 263 21.64 -16.17 3.04
CA THR A 263 20.37 -16.07 2.30
C THR A 263 20.22 -14.69 1.69
N ASP A 264 20.60 -13.63 2.44
CA ASP A 264 20.55 -12.25 1.94
C ASP A 264 21.38 -12.08 0.67
N TYR A 265 22.57 -12.67 0.64
CA TYR A 265 23.47 -12.61 -0.50
C TYR A 265 22.99 -13.48 -1.66
N ILE A 266 22.63 -14.74 -1.43
CA ILE A 266 22.27 -15.70 -2.50
C ILE A 266 21.01 -15.23 -3.24
N TYR A 267 20.03 -14.70 -2.52
CA TYR A 267 18.72 -14.31 -3.07
C TYR A 267 18.57 -12.82 -3.28
N ARG A 268 19.66 -12.04 -3.26
CA ARG A 268 19.63 -10.59 -3.46
C ARG A 268 18.90 -10.15 -4.74
N ASN A 269 18.99 -10.95 -5.80
CA ASN A 269 18.35 -10.67 -7.09
C ASN A 269 16.89 -11.15 -7.16
N ALA A 270 16.39 -11.89 -6.17
CA ALA A 270 14.98 -12.27 -6.06
C ALA A 270 14.15 -11.22 -5.30
N ARG A 271 14.81 -10.22 -4.69
CA ARG A 271 14.18 -9.18 -3.90
C ARG A 271 13.41 -8.21 -4.78
N LEU A 272 12.29 -7.74 -4.26
CA LEU A 272 11.50 -6.70 -4.90
C LEU A 272 11.94 -5.32 -4.40
N ASP A 273 12.05 -4.37 -5.31
CA ASP A 273 12.35 -2.97 -4.99
C ASP A 273 11.63 -2.05 -5.98
N GLY A 274 11.42 -0.80 -5.56
CA GLY A 274 10.57 0.15 -6.27
C GLY A 274 9.21 0.34 -5.57
N PRO A 275 8.37 1.27 -6.03
CA PRO A 275 7.07 1.54 -5.42
C PRO A 275 6.05 0.46 -5.77
N PHE A 276 5.72 -0.44 -4.83
CA PHE A 276 4.76 -1.52 -5.10
C PHE A 276 3.90 -1.94 -3.91
N THR A 277 2.75 -2.49 -4.23
CA THR A 277 1.99 -3.40 -3.38
C THR A 277 1.50 -4.56 -4.24
N ALA A 278 1.58 -5.77 -3.73
CA ALA A 278 1.02 -6.95 -4.40
C ALA A 278 0.22 -7.82 -3.44
N ILE A 279 -0.82 -8.46 -3.98
CA ILE A 279 -1.56 -9.54 -3.32
C ILE A 279 -1.29 -10.81 -4.11
N ILE A 280 -0.70 -11.81 -3.44
CA ILE A 280 -0.40 -13.13 -3.97
C ILE A 280 -1.40 -14.13 -3.39
N GLY A 281 -2.12 -14.80 -4.26
CA GLY A 281 -2.95 -15.96 -3.93
C GLY A 281 -2.19 -17.22 -4.29
N TYR A 282 -2.10 -18.16 -3.36
CA TYR A 282 -1.38 -19.42 -3.55
C TYR A 282 -2.19 -20.59 -3.01
N SER A 283 -2.32 -21.66 -3.79
CA SER A 283 -2.81 -22.96 -3.32
C SER A 283 -1.65 -23.93 -3.19
N SER A 284 -1.44 -24.45 -1.98
CA SER A 284 -0.48 -25.55 -1.75
C SER A 284 -1.08 -26.92 -2.06
N GLY A 285 -2.28 -26.97 -2.67
CA GLY A 285 -3.12 -28.16 -2.81
C GLY A 285 -3.96 -28.44 -1.57
N ASP A 286 -3.34 -28.39 -0.39
CA ASP A 286 -4.02 -28.63 0.89
C ASP A 286 -4.52 -27.37 1.60
N ASP A 287 -4.00 -26.20 1.29
CA ASP A 287 -4.40 -24.93 1.92
C ASP A 287 -4.33 -23.79 0.92
N LEU A 288 -5.04 -22.70 1.22
CA LEU A 288 -5.01 -21.46 0.45
C LEU A 288 -4.36 -20.36 1.27
N TYR A 289 -3.44 -19.63 0.66
CA TYR A 289 -2.73 -18.51 1.26
C TYR A 289 -3.03 -17.23 0.50
N MET A 290 -3.46 -16.20 1.22
CA MET A 290 -3.52 -14.83 0.74
C MET A 290 -2.39 -14.03 1.40
N ILE A 291 -1.48 -13.55 0.59
CA ILE A 291 -0.25 -12.89 1.02
C ILE A 291 -0.28 -11.47 0.48
N VAL A 292 0.06 -10.48 1.31
CA VAL A 292 0.16 -9.08 0.90
C VAL A 292 1.53 -8.56 1.24
N ILE A 293 2.21 -8.01 0.24
CA ILE A 293 3.53 -7.40 0.36
C ILE A 293 3.49 -5.98 -0.18
N ALA A 294 4.24 -5.09 0.44
CA ALA A 294 4.48 -3.75 -0.07
C ALA A 294 5.97 -3.43 0.00
N ASP A 295 6.37 -2.42 -0.74
CA ASP A 295 7.74 -1.91 -0.66
C ASP A 295 8.04 -1.35 0.74
N ARG A 296 9.33 -1.33 1.10
CA ARG A 296 9.79 -0.90 2.43
C ARG A 296 9.40 0.53 2.81
N SER A 297 9.18 1.38 1.81
CA SER A 297 8.79 2.78 1.99
C SER A 297 7.28 2.97 1.85
N LYS A 298 6.53 1.90 1.55
CA LYS A 298 5.08 1.87 1.37
C LYS A 298 4.60 3.03 0.49
N PHE A 299 5.10 3.09 -0.75
CA PHE A 299 4.73 4.12 -1.72
C PHE A 299 3.36 3.88 -2.36
N ARG A 300 2.83 2.67 -2.23
CA ARG A 300 1.50 2.30 -2.72
C ARG A 300 0.61 1.89 -1.54
N PRO A 301 -0.67 2.33 -1.54
CA PRO A 301 -1.55 2.05 -0.42
C PRO A 301 -2.04 0.61 -0.47
N VAL A 302 -2.26 0.06 0.72
CA VAL A 302 -2.99 -1.17 0.93
C VAL A 302 -3.70 -1.15 2.27
N ILE A 303 -4.95 -1.57 2.22
CA ILE A 303 -5.86 -1.72 3.35
C ILE A 303 -6.02 -3.21 3.61
N LEU A 304 -5.90 -3.60 4.87
CA LEU A 304 -6.17 -4.93 5.37
C LEU A 304 -7.43 -4.87 6.22
N ALA A 305 -8.26 -5.89 6.12
CA ALA A 305 -9.47 -5.95 6.92
C ALA A 305 -9.92 -7.37 7.22
N GLU A 306 -10.76 -7.52 8.23
CA GLU A 306 -11.48 -8.76 8.48
C GLU A 306 -12.88 -8.49 9.05
N ASP A 307 -13.78 -9.42 8.82
CA ASP A 307 -15.06 -9.51 9.52
C ASP A 307 -15.31 -10.95 10.01
N GLN A 308 -16.57 -11.31 10.28
CA GLN A 308 -16.91 -12.65 10.75
C GLN A 308 -16.72 -13.73 9.67
N GLU A 309 -16.92 -13.39 8.40
CA GLU A 309 -16.90 -14.36 7.31
C GLU A 309 -15.56 -14.37 6.57
N TRP A 310 -14.97 -13.21 6.30
CA TRP A 310 -13.90 -13.03 5.33
C TRP A 310 -12.73 -12.16 5.84
N ILE A 311 -11.61 -12.30 5.14
CA ILE A 311 -10.37 -11.53 5.29
C ILE A 311 -10.14 -10.82 3.96
N TYR A 312 -9.76 -9.54 4.02
CA TYR A 312 -9.66 -8.66 2.86
C TYR A 312 -8.29 -8.00 2.76
N ALA A 313 -7.86 -7.77 1.52
CA ALA A 313 -6.78 -6.87 1.17
C ALA A 313 -7.24 -6.01 -0.02
N ALA A 314 -7.17 -4.70 0.09
CA ALA A 314 -7.72 -3.78 -0.91
C ALA A 314 -6.83 -2.55 -1.10
N SER A 315 -6.99 -1.83 -2.21
CA SER A 315 -6.25 -0.60 -2.46
C SER A 315 -6.84 0.59 -1.71
N GLU A 316 -8.16 0.57 -1.51
CA GLU A 316 -8.91 1.55 -0.72
C GLU A 316 -9.92 0.88 0.19
N GLU A 317 -10.28 1.57 1.28
CA GLU A 317 -11.21 1.06 2.29
C GLU A 317 -12.64 0.93 1.75
N ASN A 318 -13.03 1.73 0.76
CA ASN A 318 -14.37 1.66 0.15
C ASN A 318 -14.66 0.31 -0.53
N GLU A 319 -13.65 -0.38 -1.07
CA GLU A 319 -13.78 -1.74 -1.62
C GLU A 319 -14.24 -2.74 -0.55
N VAL A 320 -13.70 -2.61 0.66
CA VAL A 320 -14.07 -3.46 1.80
C VAL A 320 -15.45 -3.07 2.34
N ARG A 321 -15.69 -1.77 2.52
CA ARG A 321 -16.96 -1.26 3.09
C ARG A 321 -18.17 -1.57 2.23
N GLU A 322 -17.98 -1.73 0.92
CA GLU A 322 -19.02 -2.17 -0.02
C GLU A 322 -19.60 -3.54 0.35
N LEU A 323 -18.76 -4.42 0.90
CA LEU A 323 -19.15 -5.77 1.28
C LEU A 323 -19.42 -5.90 2.77
N SER A 324 -18.62 -5.20 3.57
CA SER A 324 -18.64 -5.30 5.02
C SER A 324 -18.50 -3.92 5.66
N PRO A 325 -19.64 -3.22 5.86
CA PRO A 325 -19.64 -1.89 6.48
C PRO A 325 -18.96 -1.87 7.85
N ASN A 326 -19.06 -2.99 8.60
CA ASN A 326 -18.54 -3.13 9.96
C ASN A 326 -17.18 -3.84 10.05
N ALA A 327 -16.49 -4.10 8.92
CA ALA A 327 -15.19 -4.74 8.96
C ALA A 327 -14.20 -3.98 9.86
N ARG A 328 -13.37 -4.73 10.58
CA ARG A 328 -12.19 -4.16 11.26
C ARG A 328 -11.15 -3.86 10.18
N VAL A 329 -10.67 -2.62 10.14
CA VAL A 329 -9.75 -2.14 9.08
C VAL A 329 -8.45 -1.62 9.67
N TRP A 330 -7.32 -1.96 9.06
CA TRP A 330 -6.00 -1.43 9.37
C TRP A 330 -5.13 -1.33 8.12
N THR A 331 -3.96 -0.69 8.21
CA THR A 331 -3.00 -0.57 7.11
C THR A 331 -1.81 -1.50 7.31
N LEU A 332 -1.12 -1.89 6.24
CA LEU A 332 0.19 -2.54 6.35
C LEU A 332 1.24 -1.53 6.87
N LYS A 333 2.09 -1.92 7.83
CA LYS A 333 3.20 -1.08 8.30
C LYS A 333 4.34 -1.09 7.26
N PRO A 334 5.05 0.03 7.01
CA PRO A 334 6.15 0.05 6.06
C PRO A 334 7.20 -1.04 6.34
N GLY A 335 7.55 -1.83 5.31
CA GLY A 335 8.50 -2.94 5.42
C GLY A 335 7.96 -4.22 6.07
N TYR A 336 6.67 -4.29 6.39
CA TYR A 336 6.01 -5.51 6.86
C TYR A 336 5.26 -6.21 5.72
N TYR A 337 4.80 -7.43 5.99
CA TYR A 337 3.99 -8.25 5.10
C TYR A 337 2.85 -8.91 5.88
N PHE A 338 1.76 -9.22 5.18
CA PHE A 338 0.60 -9.90 5.74
C PHE A 338 0.44 -11.29 5.11
N ILE A 339 0.04 -12.27 5.91
CA ILE A 339 -0.22 -13.64 5.47
C ILE A 339 -1.47 -14.14 6.17
N ALA A 340 -2.44 -14.61 5.40
CA ALA A 340 -3.58 -15.36 5.89
C ALA A 340 -3.66 -16.73 5.20
N SER A 341 -4.07 -17.74 5.96
CA SER A 341 -4.31 -19.10 5.51
C SER A 341 -5.79 -19.44 5.72
N TYR A 342 -6.39 -20.13 4.75
CA TYR A 342 -7.76 -20.64 4.87
C TYR A 342 -7.92 -21.55 6.10
N LYS A 343 -6.96 -22.46 6.33
CA LYS A 343 -7.01 -23.41 7.45
C LYS A 343 -6.58 -22.80 8.80
N LYS A 344 -5.59 -21.92 8.81
CA LYS A 344 -4.93 -21.41 10.03
C LYS A 344 -5.39 -20.01 10.47
N GLY A 345 -6.14 -19.29 9.63
CA GLY A 345 -6.49 -17.90 9.87
C GLY A 345 -5.34 -16.95 9.54
N ILE A 346 -5.31 -15.78 10.16
CA ILE A 346 -4.23 -14.79 9.94
C ILE A 346 -2.96 -15.29 10.65
N ILE A 347 -1.89 -15.45 9.86
CA ILE A 347 -0.56 -15.87 10.33
C ILE A 347 0.29 -14.63 10.66
N SER A 348 0.23 -13.60 9.81
CA SER A 348 0.87 -12.30 10.04
C SER A 348 -0.11 -11.18 9.72
N TYR A 349 -0.35 -10.30 10.70
CA TYR A 349 -1.25 -9.15 10.55
C TYR A 349 -0.63 -7.96 9.79
N GLY A 350 0.64 -8.03 9.41
CA GLY A 350 1.31 -6.91 8.73
C GLY A 350 1.65 -5.72 9.63
N ARG A 351 1.46 -5.88 10.94
CA ARG A 351 1.88 -5.01 12.03
C ARG A 351 1.73 -5.77 13.36
N PRO A 352 2.35 -5.32 14.46
CA PRO A 352 2.11 -5.89 15.78
C PRO A 352 0.62 -5.84 16.16
N GLU A 353 0.10 -6.90 16.77
CA GLU A 353 -1.33 -7.05 17.06
C GLU A 353 -1.87 -5.97 18.00
N GLU A 354 -1.06 -5.58 19.00
CA GLU A 354 -1.36 -4.49 19.92
C GLU A 354 -1.62 -3.15 19.22
N GLU A 355 -1.04 -2.91 18.02
CA GLU A 355 -1.30 -1.72 17.23
C GLU A 355 -2.67 -1.77 16.52
N LEU A 356 -3.24 -2.96 16.27
CA LEU A 356 -4.50 -3.10 15.53
C LEU A 356 -5.69 -2.49 16.26
N GLU A 357 -5.67 -2.47 17.59
CA GLU A 357 -6.71 -1.85 18.42
C GLU A 357 -6.72 -0.31 18.33
N SER A 358 -5.65 0.27 17.80
CA SER A 358 -5.56 1.73 17.67
C SER A 358 -6.36 2.28 16.49
N PHE A 359 -6.72 1.44 15.52
CA PHE A 359 -7.48 1.85 14.35
C PHE A 359 -8.92 2.14 14.73
N SER A 360 -9.44 3.24 14.19
CA SER A 360 -10.77 3.71 14.55
C SER A 360 -11.81 2.66 14.16
N PRO A 361 -12.68 2.21 15.09
CA PRO A 361 -13.77 1.31 14.75
C PRO A 361 -14.65 1.96 13.66
N PRO A 362 -15.24 1.15 12.79
CA PRO A 362 -15.82 1.62 11.55
C PRO A 362 -16.89 2.70 11.79
N PRO A 363 -16.75 3.88 11.17
CA PRO A 363 -17.73 4.92 11.29
C PRO A 363 -18.90 4.63 10.33
N ILE A 364 -19.98 4.00 10.83
CA ILE A 364 -21.28 4.05 10.14
C ILE A 364 -22.03 5.25 10.70
N PHE A 365 -21.89 6.40 10.04
CA PHE A 365 -22.74 7.54 10.34
C PHE A 365 -23.88 7.62 9.33
N THR A 366 -25.09 7.44 9.81
CA THR A 366 -26.31 7.79 9.07
C THR A 366 -26.80 9.12 9.63
N PRO A 367 -26.57 10.26 8.96
CA PRO A 367 -27.05 11.55 9.47
C PRO A 367 -28.58 11.60 9.44
N GLU A 368 -29.20 12.16 10.49
CA GLU A 368 -30.67 12.34 10.58
C GLU A 368 -31.23 13.23 9.46
N GLY A 369 -30.38 14.05 8.83
CA GLY A 369 -30.68 14.82 7.63
C GLY A 369 -29.42 15.20 6.85
N PHE A 370 -29.51 15.15 5.52
CA PHE A 370 -28.42 15.51 4.61
C PHE A 370 -28.95 16.26 3.39
N ASP A 371 -28.05 16.96 2.69
CA ASP A 371 -28.36 17.77 1.52
C ASP A 371 -28.07 17.05 0.22
N ILE A 372 -27.05 16.19 0.26
CA ILE A 372 -26.54 15.44 -0.88
C ILE A 372 -26.38 13.97 -0.46
N ASP A 373 -26.95 13.06 -1.24
CA ASP A 373 -26.66 11.62 -1.14
C ASP A 373 -25.58 11.27 -2.16
N ALA A 374 -24.36 10.97 -1.68
CA ALA A 374 -23.24 10.71 -2.57
C ALA A 374 -23.36 9.36 -3.31
N ARG A 375 -24.29 8.46 -2.95
CA ARG A 375 -24.44 7.15 -3.64
C ARG A 375 -24.72 7.28 -5.14
N TYR A 376 -25.39 8.35 -5.54
CA TYR A 376 -25.88 8.55 -6.90
C TYR A 376 -25.05 9.56 -7.70
N ILE A 377 -23.89 9.97 -7.18
CA ILE A 377 -23.04 11.00 -7.76
C ILE A 377 -21.65 10.40 -7.93
N ASP A 378 -20.99 10.67 -9.04
CA ASP A 378 -19.59 10.27 -9.20
C ASP A 378 -18.64 11.28 -8.54
N TYR A 379 -17.35 10.93 -8.45
CA TYR A 379 -16.37 11.79 -7.81
C TYR A 379 -16.18 13.15 -8.51
N LYS A 380 -16.55 13.29 -9.79
CA LYS A 380 -16.42 14.56 -10.53
C LYS A 380 -17.63 15.47 -10.31
N GLY A 381 -18.81 14.89 -10.18
CA GLY A 381 -20.06 15.60 -9.97
C GLY A 381 -20.19 16.19 -8.58
N LEU A 382 -19.59 15.57 -7.57
CA LEU A 382 -19.83 15.91 -6.16
C LEU A 382 -19.49 17.36 -5.81
N ASP A 383 -18.36 17.89 -6.27
CA ASP A 383 -18.01 19.31 -6.05
C ASP A 383 -19.01 20.27 -6.70
N SER A 384 -19.63 19.88 -7.82
CA SER A 384 -20.65 20.70 -8.49
C SER A 384 -21.92 20.78 -7.64
N GLU A 385 -22.33 19.66 -7.06
CA GLU A 385 -23.49 19.62 -6.16
C GLU A 385 -23.21 20.35 -4.84
N ILE A 386 -22.00 20.20 -4.29
CA ILE A 386 -21.57 20.98 -3.12
C ILE A 386 -21.67 22.48 -3.42
N ALA A 387 -21.15 22.93 -4.56
CA ALA A 387 -21.21 24.34 -4.95
C ALA A 387 -22.66 24.83 -5.15
N ARG A 388 -23.52 24.01 -5.76
CA ARG A 388 -24.94 24.34 -5.94
C ARG A 388 -25.63 24.55 -4.59
N VAL A 389 -25.43 23.64 -3.64
CA VAL A 389 -26.04 23.75 -2.31
C VAL A 389 -25.44 24.92 -1.53
N ALA A 390 -24.12 25.09 -1.59
CA ALA A 390 -23.38 26.18 -0.94
C ALA A 390 -23.79 27.58 -1.40
N SER A 391 -24.41 27.72 -2.59
CA SER A 391 -24.94 29.01 -3.05
C SER A 391 -26.11 29.54 -2.20
N THR A 392 -26.74 28.67 -1.41
CA THR A 392 -27.93 29.00 -0.61
C THR A 392 -27.72 28.90 0.90
N LYS A 393 -26.63 28.24 1.34
CA LYS A 393 -26.32 28.05 2.77
C LYS A 393 -24.85 27.77 3.01
N ASN A 394 -24.43 28.00 4.26
CA ASN A 394 -23.03 27.90 4.66
C ASN A 394 -22.66 26.55 5.30
N ILE A 395 -23.60 25.62 5.44
CA ILE A 395 -23.37 24.25 5.90
C ILE A 395 -23.94 23.29 4.86
N VAL A 396 -23.10 22.41 4.32
CA VAL A 396 -23.48 21.39 3.34
C VAL A 396 -23.23 20.02 3.95
N ARG A 397 -24.27 19.20 4.05
CA ARG A 397 -24.20 17.83 4.61
C ARG A 397 -24.29 16.80 3.49
N ILE A 398 -23.31 15.91 3.44
CA ILE A 398 -23.18 14.88 2.41
C ILE A 398 -23.16 13.51 3.07
N ALA A 399 -24.19 12.70 2.82
CA ALA A 399 -24.29 11.33 3.31
C ALA A 399 -23.66 10.33 2.33
N ASN A 400 -23.32 9.14 2.87
CA ASN A 400 -22.89 7.97 2.10
C ASN A 400 -21.66 8.22 1.21
N VAL A 401 -20.71 9.03 1.70
CA VAL A 401 -19.45 9.24 0.99
C VAL A 401 -18.66 7.93 1.02
N MET A 402 -18.36 7.39 -0.15
CA MET A 402 -17.69 6.08 -0.28
C MET A 402 -16.59 6.11 -1.35
N GLY A 403 -15.43 6.65 -0.98
CA GLY A 403 -14.24 6.74 -1.83
C GLY A 403 -14.26 7.86 -2.87
N HIS A 404 -15.16 8.84 -2.73
CA HIS A 404 -15.17 10.02 -3.60
C HIS A 404 -13.87 10.82 -3.40
N ARG A 405 -13.19 11.11 -4.51
CA ARG A 405 -11.87 11.74 -4.53
C ARG A 405 -11.96 13.19 -4.93
N TYR A 406 -10.87 13.91 -4.65
CA TYR A 406 -10.70 15.30 -5.08
C TYR A 406 -11.78 16.25 -4.54
N ILE A 407 -12.50 15.85 -3.50
CA ILE A 407 -13.56 16.66 -2.88
C ILE A 407 -12.90 17.95 -2.39
N GLY A 408 -13.43 19.09 -2.80
CA GLY A 408 -12.92 20.39 -2.38
C GLY A 408 -11.97 21.07 -3.36
N ILE A 409 -11.31 20.33 -4.26
CA ILE A 409 -10.26 20.88 -5.14
C ILE A 409 -10.83 21.94 -6.08
N SER A 410 -12.02 21.72 -6.64
CA SER A 410 -12.61 22.65 -7.60
C SER A 410 -13.44 23.77 -6.95
N LEU A 411 -13.70 23.68 -5.64
CA LEU A 411 -14.53 24.63 -4.91
C LEU A 411 -14.02 26.08 -4.94
N PRO A 412 -12.71 26.38 -4.76
CA PRO A 412 -12.20 27.74 -4.88
C PRO A 412 -12.49 28.36 -6.26
N ARG A 413 -12.28 27.59 -7.34
CA ARG A 413 -12.58 28.03 -8.72
C ARG A 413 -14.07 28.25 -8.97
N ARG A 414 -14.94 27.60 -8.18
CA ARG A 414 -16.40 27.76 -8.21
C ARG A 414 -16.90 28.90 -7.31
N GLY A 415 -16.00 29.63 -6.66
CA GLY A 415 -16.35 30.74 -5.76
C GLY A 415 -16.86 30.31 -4.39
N VAL A 416 -16.76 29.02 -4.03
CA VAL A 416 -17.19 28.52 -2.72
C VAL A 416 -16.10 28.83 -1.69
N LYS A 417 -16.43 29.70 -0.73
CA LYS A 417 -15.52 30.16 0.33
C LYS A 417 -16.26 30.25 1.65
N ASN A 418 -15.56 29.98 2.75
CA ASN A 418 -16.09 30.04 4.11
C ASN A 418 -17.30 29.13 4.36
N VAL A 419 -17.37 27.98 3.67
CA VAL A 419 -18.45 27.00 3.82
C VAL A 419 -17.98 25.83 4.66
N ARG A 420 -18.87 25.35 5.55
CA ARG A 420 -18.70 24.11 6.32
C ARG A 420 -19.27 22.94 5.52
N ILE A 421 -18.44 21.94 5.27
CA ILE A 421 -18.76 20.77 4.46
C ILE A 421 -18.63 19.54 5.34
N GLU A 422 -19.76 18.90 5.65
CA GLU A 422 -19.87 17.73 6.52
C GLU A 422 -19.99 16.47 5.67
N LEU A 423 -18.97 15.61 5.71
CA LEU A 423 -18.84 14.40 4.92
C LEU A 423 -19.02 13.19 5.83
N TYR A 424 -20.07 12.40 5.62
CA TYR A 424 -20.38 11.21 6.41
C TYR A 424 -20.02 9.94 5.62
N GLY A 425 -19.02 9.20 6.11
CA GLY A 425 -18.55 7.94 5.50
C GLY A 425 -17.03 7.89 5.30
N VAL A 426 -16.59 7.14 4.29
CA VAL A 426 -15.18 6.99 3.92
C VAL A 426 -14.88 7.90 2.74
N VAL A 427 -14.09 8.94 2.99
CA VAL A 427 -13.67 9.90 1.96
C VAL A 427 -12.47 9.33 1.19
N GLY A 428 -12.46 9.48 -0.14
CA GLY A 428 -11.35 9.03 -0.97
C GLY A 428 -10.15 9.96 -0.91
N ASN A 429 -9.19 9.72 -1.81
CA ASN A 429 -7.93 10.46 -1.86
C ASN A 429 -8.11 11.95 -2.23
N CYS A 430 -7.12 12.76 -1.87
CA CYS A 430 -7.00 14.16 -2.27
C CYS A 430 -8.14 15.07 -1.77
N LEU A 431 -8.66 14.80 -0.57
CA LEU A 431 -9.63 15.68 0.09
C LEU A 431 -8.99 17.02 0.41
N ALA A 432 -9.68 18.11 0.09
CA ALA A 432 -9.34 19.48 0.45
C ALA A 432 -7.96 19.96 -0.04
N ASN A 433 -7.40 19.33 -1.07
CA ASN A 433 -6.17 19.82 -1.69
C ASN A 433 -6.44 21.20 -2.32
N LEU A 434 -5.46 22.10 -2.23
CA LEU A 434 -5.57 23.50 -2.66
C LEU A 434 -6.64 24.32 -1.93
N ASN A 435 -7.17 23.85 -0.79
CA ASN A 435 -8.16 24.61 -0.04
C ASN A 435 -7.58 25.92 0.50
N GLU A 436 -8.38 26.98 0.44
CA GLU A 436 -8.01 28.32 0.90
C GLU A 436 -8.79 28.78 2.13
N ALA A 437 -10.07 28.40 2.25
CA ALA A 437 -10.98 29.03 3.21
C ALA A 437 -12.15 28.16 3.68
N ASN A 438 -12.35 26.97 3.11
CA ASN A 438 -13.48 26.11 3.50
C ASN A 438 -13.13 25.22 4.70
N TYR A 439 -14.16 24.72 5.38
CA TYR A 439 -14.05 23.91 6.58
C TYR A 439 -14.64 22.53 6.33
N PHE A 440 -13.80 21.50 6.24
CA PHE A 440 -14.22 20.13 6.01
C PHE A 440 -14.29 19.37 7.32
N TYR A 441 -15.41 18.70 7.58
CA TYR A 441 -15.62 17.81 8.72
C TYR A 441 -15.94 16.42 8.18
N VAL A 442 -15.00 15.49 8.36
CA VAL A 442 -15.15 14.09 7.97
C VAL A 442 -15.55 13.30 9.19
N TYR A 443 -16.83 12.88 9.19
CA TYR A 443 -17.36 11.90 10.11
C TYR A 443 -17.02 10.51 9.56
N GLY A 444 -15.75 10.17 9.69
CA GLY A 444 -15.20 8.88 9.30
C GLY A 444 -13.71 8.91 8.96
N ASN A 445 -13.29 8.07 8.03
CA ASN A 445 -11.90 7.96 7.57
C ASN A 445 -11.68 8.72 6.27
N VAL A 446 -10.44 9.16 6.02
CA VAL A 446 -10.02 9.76 4.75
C VAL A 446 -8.88 8.97 4.12
N GLY A 447 -8.91 8.83 2.79
CA GLY A 447 -7.86 8.23 1.98
C GLY A 447 -6.56 9.04 1.95
N ASP A 448 -5.69 8.71 1.01
CA ASP A 448 -4.35 9.29 0.93
C ASP A 448 -4.38 10.75 0.48
N ASP A 449 -3.28 11.46 0.77
CA ASP A 449 -2.99 12.79 0.22
C ASP A 449 -4.05 13.85 0.55
N CYS A 450 -4.61 13.80 1.76
CA CYS A 450 -5.57 14.80 2.23
C CYS A 450 -4.86 16.11 2.61
N GLY A 451 -5.33 17.24 2.07
CA GLY A 451 -4.87 18.58 2.41
C GLY A 451 -3.58 19.01 1.71
N ASP A 452 -3.27 18.44 0.54
CA ASP A 452 -2.09 18.83 -0.24
C ASP A 452 -2.14 20.29 -0.66
N THR A 453 -1.06 21.03 -0.44
CA THR A 453 -0.92 22.44 -0.83
C THR A 453 -2.08 23.31 -0.29
N MET A 454 -2.66 22.96 0.86
CA MET A 454 -3.70 23.77 1.50
C MET A 454 -3.07 25.07 2.05
N HIS A 455 -3.72 26.21 1.77
CA HIS A 455 -3.24 27.56 2.13
C HIS A 455 -4.01 28.21 3.28
N GLY A 456 -5.14 27.64 3.66
CA GLY A 456 -6.03 28.13 4.72
C GLY A 456 -7.29 27.27 4.86
N GLY A 457 -8.19 27.67 5.75
CA GLY A 457 -9.35 26.86 6.13
C GLY A 457 -9.01 25.79 7.17
N LYS A 458 -9.87 24.77 7.30
CA LYS A 458 -9.70 23.68 8.27
C LYS A 458 -10.18 22.34 7.73
N VAL A 459 -9.51 21.27 8.11
CA VAL A 459 -9.98 19.89 7.92
C VAL A 459 -10.01 19.19 9.27
N VAL A 460 -11.15 18.59 9.63
CA VAL A 460 -11.34 17.81 10.85
C VAL A 460 -11.75 16.40 10.43
N ILE A 461 -11.05 15.39 10.93
CA ILE A 461 -11.30 13.98 10.63
C ILE A 461 -11.53 13.27 11.96
N THR A 462 -12.71 12.68 12.16
CA THR A 462 -13.03 11.99 13.44
C THR A 462 -12.34 10.64 13.54
N GLY A 463 -12.13 9.95 12.42
CA GLY A 463 -11.45 8.66 12.33
C GLY A 463 -9.98 8.79 11.95
N ASP A 464 -9.52 7.88 11.10
CA ASP A 464 -8.13 7.79 10.66
C ASP A 464 -7.90 8.48 9.31
N ALA A 465 -6.70 9.01 9.13
CA ALA A 465 -6.17 9.46 7.85
C ALA A 465 -5.16 8.44 7.30
N ARG A 466 -5.10 8.28 5.97
CA ARG A 466 -4.13 7.39 5.34
C ARG A 466 -2.81 8.13 5.02
N ASP A 467 -2.07 7.63 4.03
CA ASP A 467 -0.69 8.06 3.80
C ASP A 467 -0.65 9.48 3.19
N VAL A 468 0.46 10.20 3.36
CA VAL A 468 0.73 11.50 2.72
C VAL A 468 -0.24 12.63 3.16
N LEU A 469 -0.82 12.51 4.35
CA LEU A 469 -1.62 13.58 4.95
C LEU A 469 -0.81 14.88 5.07
N ALA A 470 -1.42 16.01 4.71
CA ALA A 470 -0.86 17.36 4.83
C ALA A 470 0.44 17.57 4.02
N GLN A 471 0.56 16.92 2.87
CA GLN A 471 1.65 17.19 1.92
C GLN A 471 1.69 18.68 1.58
N THR A 472 2.87 19.28 1.62
CA THR A 472 3.11 20.69 1.28
C THR A 472 2.13 21.70 1.90
N LEU A 473 1.55 21.38 3.06
CA LEU A 473 0.62 22.25 3.78
C LEU A 473 1.30 23.59 4.09
N GLN A 474 0.66 24.69 3.71
CA GLN A 474 1.22 26.05 3.76
C GLN A 474 0.45 26.99 4.69
N GLY A 475 -0.78 26.64 5.05
CA GLY A 475 -1.59 27.39 6.00
C GLY A 475 -2.87 26.65 6.38
N GLY A 476 -3.56 27.14 7.41
CA GLY A 476 -4.76 26.48 7.93
C GLY A 476 -4.45 25.39 8.96
N LYS A 477 -5.48 24.61 9.29
CA LYS A 477 -5.40 23.59 10.35
C LYS A 477 -5.94 22.25 9.87
N ILE A 478 -5.27 21.16 10.22
CA ILE A 478 -5.75 19.79 9.99
C ILE A 478 -5.74 19.04 11.33
N PHE A 479 -6.89 18.51 11.71
CA PHE A 479 -7.12 17.79 12.97
C PHE A 479 -7.58 16.36 12.67
N VAL A 480 -6.86 15.37 13.21
CA VAL A 480 -7.20 13.95 13.05
C VAL A 480 -7.43 13.34 14.43
N GLY A 481 -8.61 12.80 14.66
CA GLY A 481 -8.96 12.14 15.92
C GLY A 481 -8.25 10.80 16.09
N GLY A 482 -8.12 10.03 15.01
CA GLY A 482 -7.50 8.70 14.98
C GLY A 482 -6.01 8.73 14.61
N ASN A 483 -5.57 7.71 13.87
CA ASN A 483 -4.20 7.56 13.39
C ASN A 483 -3.99 8.26 12.05
N ALA A 484 -2.72 8.49 11.69
CA ALA A 484 -2.31 8.89 10.35
C ALA A 484 -1.27 7.93 9.77
N GLY A 485 -1.20 7.84 8.44
CA GLY A 485 -0.32 6.92 7.73
C GLY A 485 1.14 7.36 7.66
N ASN A 486 1.80 6.98 6.57
CA ASN A 486 3.20 7.27 6.27
C ASN A 486 3.38 8.68 5.67
N ARG A 487 4.56 9.31 5.82
CA ARG A 487 4.93 10.59 5.17
C ARG A 487 4.01 11.78 5.52
N VAL A 488 3.47 11.79 6.73
CA VAL A 488 2.59 12.87 7.21
C VAL A 488 3.36 14.18 7.34
N GLY A 489 2.81 15.27 6.80
CA GLY A 489 3.41 16.61 6.85
C GLY A 489 4.66 16.77 5.98
N ILE A 490 4.84 15.91 4.97
CA ILE A 490 5.98 15.99 4.05
C ILE A 490 5.99 17.34 3.32
N GLN A 491 7.15 18.00 3.31
CA GLN A 491 7.36 19.33 2.72
C GLN A 491 6.42 20.43 3.24
N MET A 492 5.83 20.30 4.43
CA MET A 492 5.04 21.35 5.08
C MET A 492 5.86 22.64 5.24
N ARG A 493 5.28 23.81 4.94
CA ARG A 493 5.98 25.10 4.87
C ARG A 493 5.23 26.19 5.59
N GLU A 494 5.98 27.16 6.11
CA GLU A 494 5.44 28.37 6.72
C GLU A 494 5.92 29.57 5.91
N TYR A 495 5.04 30.53 5.66
CA TYR A 495 5.41 31.76 4.95
C TYR A 495 4.76 32.98 5.61
N ARG A 496 5.61 33.86 6.15
CA ARG A 496 5.20 35.07 6.88
C ARG A 496 4.20 34.74 8.00
N GLU A 497 3.04 35.40 8.02
CA GLU A 497 1.95 35.17 8.97
C GLU A 497 1.17 33.86 8.74
N LYS A 498 1.38 33.16 7.63
CA LYS A 498 0.69 31.90 7.33
C LYS A 498 1.43 30.72 7.92
N ARG A 499 0.94 30.29 9.09
CA ARG A 499 1.47 29.17 9.83
C ARG A 499 0.50 27.99 9.86
N PRO A 500 0.88 26.84 9.28
CA PRO A 500 0.03 25.67 9.32
C PRO A 500 0.18 24.87 10.62
N TYR A 501 -0.93 24.29 11.07
CA TYR A 501 -1.00 23.43 12.26
C TYR A 501 -1.60 22.07 11.91
N LEU A 502 -0.91 21.00 12.31
CA LEU A 502 -1.36 19.62 12.14
C LEU A 502 -1.41 18.93 13.51
N VAL A 503 -2.57 18.42 13.90
CA VAL A 503 -2.77 17.73 15.18
C VAL A 503 -3.31 16.32 14.93
N ILE A 504 -2.60 15.31 15.42
CA ILE A 504 -2.97 13.90 15.30
C ILE A 504 -3.18 13.33 16.70
N GLY A 505 -4.37 12.76 16.93
CA GLY A 505 -4.75 12.15 18.20
C GLY A 505 -4.03 10.84 18.49
N GLY A 506 -3.91 9.99 17.48
CA GLY A 506 -3.34 8.63 17.57
C GLY A 506 -1.85 8.56 17.23
N ARG A 507 -1.48 7.49 16.50
CA ARG A 507 -0.11 7.23 16.05
C ARG A 507 0.11 7.64 14.59
N VAL A 508 1.38 7.74 14.21
CA VAL A 508 1.83 7.96 12.82
C VAL A 508 2.83 6.88 12.39
N ASP A 509 2.86 6.51 11.11
CA ASP A 509 3.89 5.63 10.54
C ASP A 509 5.21 6.43 10.30
N ASP A 510 6.02 6.02 9.31
CA ASP A 510 7.36 6.56 9.07
C ASP A 510 7.32 7.97 8.42
N TYR A 511 8.47 8.64 8.37
CA TYR A 511 8.72 9.89 7.63
C TYR A 511 7.85 11.09 8.05
N LEU A 512 7.45 11.15 9.32
CA LEU A 512 6.74 12.30 9.89
C LEU A 512 7.56 13.59 9.72
N GLY A 513 7.01 14.59 9.03
CA GLY A 513 7.64 15.89 8.82
C GLY A 513 8.89 15.87 7.94
N GLU A 514 8.99 14.90 7.02
CA GLU A 514 10.09 14.85 6.06
C GLU A 514 10.16 16.13 5.22
N TYR A 515 11.34 16.74 5.08
CA TYR A 515 11.58 18.00 4.37
C TYR A 515 10.73 19.19 4.85
N MET A 516 10.25 19.15 6.10
CA MET A 516 9.49 20.25 6.69
C MET A 516 10.33 21.53 6.76
N ALA A 517 9.76 22.64 6.28
CA ALA A 517 10.39 23.96 6.22
C ALA A 517 9.70 25.00 7.13
N GLY A 518 8.65 24.61 7.85
CA GLY A 518 7.91 25.49 8.75
C GLY A 518 6.59 24.87 9.24
N GLY A 519 5.93 25.53 10.19
CA GLY A 519 4.67 25.08 10.78
C GLY A 519 4.83 24.28 12.07
N VAL A 520 3.71 23.70 12.53
CA VAL A 520 3.65 22.92 13.79
C VAL A 520 2.94 21.59 13.56
N ILE A 521 3.58 20.51 13.97
CA ILE A 521 2.98 19.18 14.03
C ILE A 521 2.89 18.73 15.50
N ILE A 522 1.73 18.23 15.92
CA ILE A 522 1.48 17.72 17.28
C ILE A 522 0.95 16.29 17.19
N ILE A 523 1.64 15.36 17.83
CA ILE A 523 1.19 13.98 18.02
C ILE A 523 0.80 13.81 19.49
N LEU A 524 -0.51 13.76 19.74
CA LEU A 524 -1.05 13.67 21.10
C LEU A 524 -0.90 12.29 21.70
N ASN A 525 -0.70 11.23 20.91
CA ASN A 525 -0.54 9.86 21.40
C ASN A 525 -1.60 9.52 22.48
N LYS A 526 -2.88 9.82 22.23
CA LYS A 526 -3.95 9.83 23.23
C LYS A 526 -4.14 8.50 23.98
N ASN A 527 -3.62 7.41 23.41
CA ASN A 527 -3.69 6.06 23.95
C ASN A 527 -2.39 5.64 24.68
N ASN A 528 -1.47 6.57 24.99
CA ASN A 528 -0.22 6.32 25.74
C ASN A 528 0.62 5.16 25.17
N ARG A 529 0.76 5.09 23.84
CA ARG A 529 1.57 4.06 23.20
C ARG A 529 3.06 4.32 23.41
N SER A 530 3.83 3.25 23.56
CA SER A 530 5.30 3.29 23.64
C SER A 530 5.93 3.81 22.33
N GLU A 531 5.31 3.50 21.20
CA GLU A 531 5.76 3.89 19.86
C GLU A 531 4.72 4.75 19.14
N PRO A 532 4.61 6.05 19.45
CA PRO A 532 3.63 6.94 18.82
C PRO A 532 3.93 7.28 17.35
N VAL A 533 5.16 7.05 16.90
CA VAL A 533 5.65 7.41 15.57
C VAL A 533 6.56 6.32 15.00
N GLY A 534 6.62 6.23 13.67
CA GLY A 534 7.57 5.41 12.94
C GLY A 534 8.99 5.98 12.94
N SER A 535 9.78 5.55 11.97
CA SER A 535 11.18 5.97 11.75
C SER A 535 11.29 7.22 10.88
N TYR A 536 12.48 7.82 10.84
CA TYR A 536 12.85 8.95 9.97
C TYR A 536 12.11 10.27 10.25
N VAL A 537 11.71 10.49 11.51
CA VAL A 537 11.01 11.72 11.93
C VAL A 537 11.89 12.94 11.67
N GLY A 538 11.36 13.94 10.97
CA GLY A 538 12.05 15.18 10.64
C GLY A 538 13.21 15.02 9.67
N SER A 539 13.28 13.92 8.90
CA SER A 539 14.34 13.74 7.89
C SER A 539 14.37 14.92 6.91
N GLY A 540 15.53 15.58 6.75
CA GLY A 540 15.69 16.75 5.88
C GLY A 540 14.96 18.03 6.33
N MET A 541 14.49 18.09 7.59
CA MET A 541 13.80 19.25 8.15
C MET A 541 14.72 20.48 8.25
N VAL A 542 14.29 21.61 7.68
CA VAL A 542 15.00 22.91 7.71
C VAL A 542 14.29 23.97 8.55
N GLY A 543 13.03 23.73 8.93
CA GLY A 543 12.25 24.64 9.78
C GLY A 543 11.02 23.97 10.37
N GLY A 544 10.33 24.68 11.28
CA GLY A 544 9.14 24.20 11.97
C GLY A 544 9.42 23.52 13.31
N ARG A 545 8.38 22.97 13.95
CA ARG A 545 8.44 22.26 15.23
C ARG A 545 7.53 21.03 15.23
N ILE A 546 8.04 19.90 15.71
CA ILE A 546 7.27 18.66 15.88
C ILE A 546 7.23 18.33 17.38
N TYR A 547 6.03 18.21 17.93
CA TYR A 547 5.75 17.87 19.32
C TYR A 547 5.16 16.46 19.40
N ILE A 548 5.81 15.54 20.10
CA ILE A 548 5.34 14.16 20.25
C ILE A 548 5.16 13.87 21.74
N ARG A 549 3.93 13.62 22.20
CA ARG A 549 3.66 13.30 23.61
C ARG A 549 4.26 11.93 23.94
N GLY A 550 5.17 11.92 24.92
CA GLY A 550 5.96 10.74 25.29
C GLY A 550 7.37 10.75 24.70
N LYS A 551 8.16 9.76 25.12
CA LYS A 551 9.58 9.63 24.75
C LYS A 551 9.70 8.89 23.42
N VAL A 552 10.42 9.47 22.46
CA VAL A 552 10.75 8.83 21.19
C VAL A 552 12.18 8.29 21.26
N TYR A 553 12.38 7.07 20.76
CA TYR A 553 13.70 6.49 20.68
C TYR A 553 14.57 7.26 19.67
N PRO A 554 15.79 7.73 20.03
CA PRO A 554 16.57 8.64 19.18
C PRO A 554 16.88 8.08 17.78
N ALA A 555 17.03 6.76 17.64
CA ALA A 555 17.26 6.13 16.33
C ALA A 555 16.11 6.30 15.32
N ARG A 556 14.93 6.78 15.76
CA ARG A 556 13.80 7.10 14.87
C ARG A 556 13.85 8.53 14.32
N ILE A 557 14.72 9.38 14.83
CA ILE A 557 14.79 10.81 14.46
C ILE A 557 15.86 10.97 13.39
N GLY A 558 15.46 11.48 12.21
CA GLY A 558 16.32 11.66 11.04
C GLY A 558 16.84 10.36 10.40
N PRO A 559 17.58 10.47 9.28
CA PRO A 559 18.21 9.34 8.60
C PRO A 559 19.47 8.85 9.33
N GLN A 560 19.30 7.95 10.31
CA GLN A 560 20.43 7.39 11.06
C GLN A 560 21.19 6.33 10.22
N PRO A 561 22.54 6.38 10.19
CA PRO A 561 23.36 5.37 9.53
C PRO A 561 23.23 3.97 10.18
N PRO A 562 23.46 2.87 9.43
CA PRO A 562 23.42 1.52 10.00
C PRO A 562 24.45 1.33 11.12
N ARG A 563 24.06 0.61 12.20
CA ARG A 563 24.94 0.35 13.36
C ARG A 563 26.27 -0.30 12.97
N VAL A 564 26.26 -1.21 12.00
CA VAL A 564 27.47 -1.89 11.50
C VAL A 564 28.45 -0.91 10.85
N GLU A 565 27.95 0.05 10.07
CA GLU A 565 28.79 1.08 9.45
C GLU A 565 29.35 2.02 10.50
N MET A 566 28.52 2.44 11.45
CA MET A 566 28.97 3.25 12.59
C MET A 566 30.05 2.56 13.42
N LEU A 567 29.88 1.27 13.71
CA LEU A 567 30.87 0.49 14.45
C LEU A 567 32.19 0.38 13.68
N ARG A 568 32.14 0.18 12.36
CA ARG A 568 33.34 0.16 11.50
C ARG A 568 34.03 1.52 11.50
N PHE A 569 33.26 2.61 11.39
CA PHE A 569 33.78 3.97 11.46
C PHE A 569 34.47 4.23 12.81
N LEU A 570 33.81 3.94 13.93
CA LEU A 570 34.39 4.11 15.27
C LEU A 570 35.66 3.28 15.46
N LYS A 571 35.68 2.02 14.99
CA LYS A 571 36.90 1.18 15.01
C LYS A 571 38.04 1.79 14.20
N ALA A 572 37.76 2.35 13.03
CA ALA A 572 38.78 3.06 12.25
C ALA A 572 39.32 4.27 13.01
N MET A 573 38.47 5.05 13.67
CA MET A 573 38.90 6.20 14.48
C MET A 573 39.72 5.80 15.72
N VAL A 574 39.49 4.59 16.27
CA VAL A 574 40.35 4.02 17.32
C VAL A 574 41.73 3.66 16.77
N ILE A 575 41.80 3.04 15.58
CA ILE A 575 43.06 2.67 14.93
C ILE A 575 43.91 3.91 14.61
N GLU A 576 43.29 4.98 14.14
CA GLU A 576 43.94 6.27 13.86
C GLU A 576 44.28 7.08 15.13
N GLY A 577 43.90 6.58 16.31
CA GLY A 577 44.23 7.22 17.60
C GLY A 577 43.35 8.42 17.98
N TYR A 578 42.27 8.70 17.23
CA TYR A 578 41.33 9.76 17.56
C TYR A 578 40.39 9.42 18.73
N ILE A 579 40.11 8.12 18.94
CA ILE A 579 39.27 7.61 20.02
C ILE A 579 40.08 6.59 20.83
N LYS A 580 39.96 6.59 22.16
CA LYS A 580 40.62 5.58 22.99
C LYS A 580 39.85 4.27 22.91
N SER A 581 40.55 3.14 22.79
CA SER A 581 39.91 1.82 22.68
C SER A 581 38.94 1.49 23.80
N ARG A 582 39.20 1.98 25.02
CA ARG A 582 38.32 1.78 26.19
C ARG A 582 36.96 2.48 26.08
N ASP A 583 36.85 3.52 25.24
CA ASP A 583 35.62 4.31 25.09
C ASP A 583 34.74 3.73 23.95
N LEU A 584 35.23 2.73 23.20
CA LEU A 584 34.54 2.21 22.00
C LEU A 584 33.20 1.55 22.31
N GLU A 585 33.10 0.76 23.37
CA GLU A 585 31.86 0.06 23.74
C GLU A 585 30.75 1.06 24.05
N ASP A 586 31.04 2.03 24.93
CA ASP A 586 30.09 3.08 25.31
C ASP A 586 29.62 3.93 24.11
N LEU A 587 30.49 4.19 23.14
CA LEU A 587 30.14 4.93 21.92
C LEU A 587 29.33 4.08 20.93
N ALA A 588 29.61 2.77 20.83
CA ALA A 588 28.97 1.87 19.88
C ALA A 588 27.52 1.51 20.21
N ASP A 589 27.10 1.72 21.46
CA ASP A 589 25.73 1.47 21.92
C ASP A 589 24.80 2.68 21.77
N GLN A 590 25.34 3.83 21.40
CA GLN A 590 24.55 5.06 21.23
C GLN A 590 24.02 5.22 19.81
N SER A 591 22.89 5.92 19.68
CA SER A 591 22.37 6.35 18.37
C SER A 591 23.25 7.45 17.79
N TYR A 592 23.38 7.52 16.46
CA TYR A 592 24.28 8.49 15.82
C TYR A 592 23.97 9.95 16.20
N ILE A 593 22.69 10.31 16.32
CA ILE A 593 22.25 11.63 16.80
C ILE A 593 22.75 12.00 18.21
N ASP A 594 22.91 11.02 19.11
CA ASP A 594 23.43 11.26 20.47
C ASP A 594 24.96 11.20 20.52
N LEU A 595 25.52 10.36 19.66
CA LEU A 595 26.94 10.13 19.54
C LEU A 595 27.66 11.34 18.94
N ILE A 596 27.08 11.96 17.91
CA ILE A 596 27.77 12.95 17.06
C ILE A 596 28.30 14.15 17.87
N ASP A 597 27.57 14.57 18.89
CA ASP A 597 27.94 15.71 19.74
C ASP A 597 28.91 15.34 20.88
N LYS A 598 29.20 14.04 21.06
CA LYS A 598 30.20 13.52 22.01
C LYS A 598 31.54 13.19 21.35
N LEU A 599 31.59 13.15 20.02
CA LEU A 599 32.80 12.82 19.27
C LEU A 599 33.80 14.00 19.29
N PRO A 600 35.12 13.73 19.26
CA PRO A 600 36.12 14.77 19.04
C PRO A 600 35.81 15.56 17.76
N GLU A 601 36.13 16.85 17.73
CA GLU A 601 35.73 17.77 16.65
C GLU A 601 36.11 17.25 15.25
N GLU A 602 37.32 16.71 15.10
CA GLU A 602 37.79 16.16 13.83
C GLU A 602 37.02 14.91 13.41
N VAL A 603 36.72 14.02 14.36
CA VAL A 603 35.92 12.80 14.11
C VAL A 603 34.49 13.15 13.77
N MET A 604 33.89 14.10 14.50
CA MET A 604 32.58 14.64 14.21
C MET A 604 32.52 15.17 12.77
N ARG A 605 33.54 15.94 12.34
CA ARG A 605 33.62 16.44 10.96
C ARG A 605 33.65 15.32 9.91
N TYR A 606 34.42 14.25 10.13
CA TYR A 606 34.42 13.09 9.23
C TYR A 606 33.08 12.38 9.21
N ALA A 607 32.49 12.15 10.38
CA ALA A 607 31.21 11.48 10.52
C ALA A 607 30.09 12.25 9.80
N ARG A 608 30.05 13.59 9.95
CA ARG A 608 29.09 14.42 9.21
C ARG A 608 29.29 14.35 7.70
N LYS A 609 30.55 14.39 7.23
CA LYS A 609 30.84 14.28 5.80
C LYS A 609 30.41 12.93 5.20
N LEU A 610 30.44 11.86 5.99
CA LEU A 610 30.06 10.51 5.56
C LEU A 610 28.56 10.26 5.65
N TYR A 611 27.91 10.74 6.71
CA TYR A 611 26.57 10.29 7.09
C TYR A 611 25.50 11.38 7.10
N GLU A 612 25.87 12.66 7.17
CA GLU A 612 24.90 13.75 7.09
C GLU A 612 24.77 14.27 5.65
N GLU A 613 23.54 14.45 5.20
CA GLU A 613 23.25 15.26 4.01
C GLU A 613 23.57 16.74 4.26
N ARG A 614 23.40 17.59 3.24
CA ARG A 614 23.65 19.04 3.35
C ARG A 614 22.87 19.73 4.49
N ILE A 615 21.76 19.15 4.95
CA ILE A 615 20.83 19.75 5.92
C ILE A 615 21.10 19.27 7.38
N GLY A 616 21.91 18.21 7.57
CA GLY A 616 22.21 17.65 8.90
C GLY A 616 21.02 16.96 9.58
N MET A 617 21.27 16.29 10.72
CA MET A 617 20.22 15.63 11.51
C MET A 617 19.41 16.65 12.33
N PRO A 618 18.10 16.43 12.59
CA PRO A 618 17.32 17.27 13.49
C PRO A 618 17.89 17.31 14.92
N ARG A 619 17.48 18.30 15.71
CA ARG A 619 17.69 18.31 17.17
C ARG A 619 16.45 17.81 17.87
N TYR A 620 16.63 17.19 19.03
CA TYR A 620 15.52 16.75 19.85
C TYR A 620 15.78 16.94 21.34
N GLU A 621 14.71 17.14 22.11
CA GLU A 621 14.72 17.23 23.57
C GLU A 621 13.51 16.47 24.12
N TYR A 622 13.68 15.74 25.24
CA TYR A 622 12.55 15.15 25.96
C TYR A 622 12.29 15.92 27.27
N ARG A 623 11.24 16.75 27.28
CA ARG A 623 10.97 17.71 28.35
C ARG A 623 9.50 18.09 28.45
N GLU A 624 9.13 18.82 29.48
CA GLU A 624 7.85 19.54 29.55
C GLU A 624 7.87 20.72 28.56
N LEU A 625 6.68 21.13 28.11
CA LEU A 625 6.53 22.29 27.23
C LEU A 625 6.86 23.58 27.99
N TYR A 626 7.51 24.52 27.32
CA TYR A 626 7.75 25.85 27.88
C TYR A 626 6.47 26.68 27.89
N GLU A 627 6.37 27.68 28.77
CA GLU A 627 5.19 28.55 28.87
C GLU A 627 4.79 29.19 27.52
N GLU A 628 5.78 29.62 26.73
CA GLU A 628 5.55 30.18 25.40
C GLU A 628 4.96 29.16 24.42
N GLU A 629 5.40 27.90 24.51
CA GLU A 629 4.87 26.82 23.69
C GLU A 629 3.45 26.46 24.14
N ILE A 630 3.18 26.39 25.44
CA ILE A 630 1.82 26.17 25.95
C ILE A 630 0.89 27.28 25.47
N LYS A 631 1.31 28.55 25.57
CA LYS A 631 0.53 29.71 25.10
C LYS A 631 0.22 29.63 23.60
N GLU A 632 1.13 29.10 22.80
CA GLU A 632 0.94 28.88 21.37
C GLU A 632 0.00 27.71 21.07
N LEU A 633 0.18 26.58 21.76
CA LEU A 633 -0.50 25.32 21.44
C LEU A 633 -1.90 25.24 22.06
N LEU A 634 -2.14 25.88 23.21
CA LEU A 634 -3.41 25.81 23.94
C LEU A 634 -4.62 26.20 23.06
N PRO A 635 -4.65 27.35 22.35
CA PRO A 635 -5.79 27.69 21.49
C PRO A 635 -6.02 26.69 20.35
N VAL A 636 -4.97 26.03 19.88
CA VAL A 636 -5.05 25.02 18.82
C VAL A 636 -5.65 23.73 19.37
N ILE A 637 -5.22 23.31 20.58
CA ILE A 637 -5.74 22.11 21.25
C ILE A 637 -7.17 22.32 21.76
N GLU A 638 -7.55 23.52 22.20
CA GLU A 638 -8.94 23.86 22.52
C GLU A 638 -9.86 23.73 21.30
N GLU A 639 -9.40 24.18 20.14
CA GLU A 639 -10.16 24.04 18.88
C GLU A 639 -10.27 22.57 18.47
N TYR A 640 -9.16 21.83 18.50
CA TYR A 640 -9.14 20.38 18.27
C TYR A 640 -10.11 19.64 19.20
N SER A 641 -10.12 20.01 20.49
CA SER A 641 -11.00 19.43 21.51
C SER A 641 -12.47 19.69 21.23
N ARG A 642 -12.80 20.93 20.87
CA ARG A 642 -14.18 21.33 20.52
C ARG A 642 -14.67 20.60 19.27
N ASP A 643 -13.83 20.52 18.23
CA ASP A 643 -14.21 19.92 16.95
C ASP A 643 -14.39 18.39 17.04
N LEU A 644 -13.63 17.71 17.91
CA LEU A 644 -13.73 16.28 18.14
C LEU A 644 -14.65 15.90 19.32
N GLY A 645 -15.20 16.89 20.03
CA GLY A 645 -16.17 16.68 21.11
C GLY A 645 -15.59 16.06 22.38
N ARG A 646 -14.29 16.23 22.65
CA ARG A 646 -13.62 15.74 23.87
C ARG A 646 -12.51 16.70 24.27
N ASP A 647 -12.33 16.94 25.57
CA ASP A 647 -11.24 17.76 26.09
C ASP A 647 -9.89 17.01 26.04
N TYR A 648 -8.89 17.63 25.42
CA TYR A 648 -7.51 17.15 25.33
C TYR A 648 -6.50 18.16 25.89
N THR A 649 -6.95 19.27 26.48
CA THR A 649 -6.07 20.35 26.95
C THR A 649 -5.14 19.90 28.06
N GLU A 650 -5.59 18.99 28.93
CA GLU A 650 -4.77 18.39 30.01
C GLU A 650 -3.51 17.68 29.50
N LEU A 651 -3.52 17.18 28.26
CA LEU A 651 -2.37 16.50 27.67
C LEU A 651 -1.17 17.43 27.46
N LEU A 652 -1.36 18.75 27.46
CA LEU A 652 -0.27 19.72 27.34
C LEU A 652 0.65 19.74 28.59
N ASN A 653 0.19 19.19 29.72
CA ASN A 653 0.98 19.11 30.96
C ASN A 653 1.99 17.95 30.96
N ASP A 654 1.93 17.07 29.96
CA ASP A 654 2.82 15.92 29.87
C ASP A 654 4.20 16.27 29.30
N LYS A 655 5.10 15.29 29.32
CA LYS A 655 6.41 15.40 28.65
C LYS A 655 6.31 15.07 27.17
N TYR A 656 7.02 15.86 26.38
CA TYR A 656 7.10 15.76 24.94
C TYR A 656 8.52 15.52 24.48
N THR A 657 8.65 14.68 23.45
CA THR A 657 9.81 14.77 22.57
C THR A 657 9.58 15.92 21.59
N VAL A 658 10.36 16.98 21.72
CA VAL A 658 10.29 18.18 20.88
C VAL A 658 11.42 18.12 19.86
N ILE A 659 11.08 18.13 18.57
CA ILE A 659 12.03 18.03 17.46
C ILE A 659 12.05 19.34 16.68
N THR A 660 13.26 19.84 16.40
CA THR A 660 13.50 21.10 15.68
C THR A 660 14.60 20.96 14.64
N ALA A 661 14.58 21.84 13.63
CA ALA A 661 15.61 21.86 12.60
C ALA A 661 16.99 22.26 13.18
N ARG A 662 18.06 21.62 12.69
CA ARG A 662 19.43 22.00 13.05
C ARG A 662 19.83 23.23 12.24
N LYS A 663 20.00 24.38 12.91
CA LYS A 663 20.57 25.58 12.27
C LYS A 663 22.04 25.29 11.89
N ILE A 664 22.34 25.18 10.60
CA ILE A 664 23.72 25.09 10.12
C ILE A 664 24.32 26.50 10.13
N ALA A 665 25.36 26.69 10.94
CA ALA A 665 26.13 27.93 10.93
C ALA A 665 26.67 28.20 9.51
N GLY A 666 26.22 29.28 8.87
CA GLY A 666 26.67 29.71 7.55
C GLY A 666 25.63 29.65 6.41
N SER A 667 24.42 29.15 6.66
CA SER A 667 23.31 29.31 5.70
C SER A 667 22.60 30.64 5.96
N ARG A 668 22.92 31.65 5.13
CA ARG A 668 22.14 32.88 5.00
C ARG A 668 21.07 32.70 3.94
#